data_AF-A0A7Y4YE49-F1
#
_entry.id   AF-A0A7Y4YE49-F1
#
_cell.length_a   1.000
_cell.length_b   1.000
_cell.length_c   1.000
_cell.angle_alpha   90.00
_cell.angle_beta   90.00
_cell.angle_gamma   90.00
#
_symmetry.space_group_name_H-M   'P 1'
#
loop_
_entity.id
_entity.type
_entity.pdbx_description
1 polymer ?
#
loop_
_entity_poly.entity_id
_entity_poly.type
_entity_poly.pdbx_seq_one_letter_code
_entity_poly.pdbx_strand_id
1 'polypeptide(L)'
;MVFNYYSFLNSRYNPDFGAWKSIKTALEKVESSFEKNTSEYSKIVKTIGLLNINSQAGATLDKSFLVSYAEKCLSIKNAAELIEGLEKKNIILFRNYSKRFILFEGTELDIQTALIEAGGKVDDVTDVVTLLNKYYQLPPIVAKKAMYETGTPRLFEYKITDHPISDIPIGEIDGFINLIFNEKNILNEVKLHSSSNEDAILYCYYKNSKSIKDLLFEIEKTKKVIDENSDDKVAIRELNNIVLHQQNLLTHKILNNFYGSKSEVVWFFKGQQIPVNSKKEFNSKLSEICNLVYSKTPIFNNELVNKHKISASIHTAKRNYFKALVLNWDKPQLDFPADKFPPEKTIYLSLLENNNISLYVDEIIGEHKPNSKNRFDKLWKLSQKYLDSAKTSKRKVSEFVELLNQRPFKLKQGVIDFWIPSFLFIKRDDYALFGKNGYIPFITDEVFDLMGKDPDEYEIKSFAIEGVKLDIFNSYRLFLNQNSKEKLTNSNFIETIKPFLTFYKDLPEYSKNTKRLSKAALEIRNAISSSKDPEKTFFEDFPNALGYSIVKIQSSPKDLQAYIVKLQNAIREIRTCFDELVNRVELFIQDDIVGIEMPFEEYKDVLQKRYKQLRRHLLLPSQKVFVQRLDSQIDDKKAWLNSLVQSLINSTLEKINDEDELLIADKFKSMVLELDSLTTLSKSDFKEDKEDVFDLQINSFFDGISKKMVRLPKNKKEEVSNIQAELKKGLSKDKTLNIAALTNLLKEMLK
;
A
#
# COMPACT_ATOMS: atom_id res chain seq x y z
N MET A 1 -39.69 -41.08 -47.49
CA MET A 1 -39.03 -39.86 -46.96
C MET A 1 -38.38 -40.09 -45.59
N VAL A 2 -39.09 -40.62 -44.60
CA VAL A 2 -38.54 -40.88 -43.24
C VAL A 2 -37.33 -41.83 -43.24
N PHE A 3 -37.31 -42.88 -44.07
CA PHE A 3 -36.22 -43.86 -44.13
C PHE A 3 -34.85 -43.27 -44.54
N ASN A 4 -34.83 -42.32 -45.48
CA ASN A 4 -33.58 -41.73 -46.00
C ASN A 4 -33.09 -40.52 -45.18
N TYR A 5 -33.97 -39.88 -44.40
CA TYR A 5 -33.67 -38.65 -43.65
C TYR A 5 -33.89 -38.80 -42.13
N TYR A 6 -33.97 -40.03 -41.62
CA TYR A 6 -34.30 -40.31 -40.21
C TYR A 6 -33.39 -39.58 -39.21
N SER A 7 -32.08 -39.54 -39.49
CA SER A 7 -31.09 -38.84 -38.64
C SER A 7 -31.31 -37.33 -38.63
N PHE A 8 -31.60 -36.73 -39.79
CA PHE A 8 -31.84 -35.29 -39.92
C PHE A 8 -33.18 -34.86 -39.29
N LEU A 9 -34.25 -35.64 -39.49
CA LEU A 9 -35.57 -35.35 -38.94
C LEU A 9 -35.63 -35.49 -37.40
N ASN A 10 -34.79 -36.36 -36.81
CA ASN A 10 -34.69 -36.53 -35.36
C ASN A 10 -33.56 -35.71 -34.71
N SER A 11 -32.82 -34.91 -35.48
CA SER A 11 -31.74 -34.08 -34.97
C SER A 11 -32.27 -32.79 -34.33
N ARG A 12 -31.75 -32.44 -33.14
CA ARG A 12 -32.05 -31.15 -32.48
C ARG A 12 -31.55 -29.93 -33.26
N TYR A 13 -30.72 -30.13 -34.28
CA TYR A 13 -30.19 -29.06 -35.15
C TYR A 13 -31.10 -28.79 -36.37
N ASN A 14 -32.20 -29.51 -36.53
CA ASN A 14 -33.19 -29.23 -37.57
C ASN A 14 -34.07 -28.03 -37.14
N PRO A 15 -34.18 -26.95 -37.95
CA PRO A 15 -35.00 -25.78 -37.62
C PRO A 15 -36.48 -26.13 -37.37
N ASP A 16 -36.99 -27.20 -38.00
CA ASP A 16 -38.37 -27.67 -37.86
C ASP A 16 -38.50 -28.92 -36.97
N PHE A 17 -37.48 -29.22 -36.15
CA PHE A 17 -37.45 -30.42 -35.27
C PHE A 17 -38.73 -30.56 -34.43
N GLY A 18 -39.25 -29.44 -33.91
CA GLY A 18 -40.51 -29.39 -33.17
C GLY A 18 -41.68 -29.91 -34.01
N ALA A 19 -41.89 -29.35 -35.20
CA ALA A 19 -43.00 -29.72 -36.09
C ALA A 19 -42.93 -31.20 -36.53
N TRP A 20 -41.73 -31.72 -36.81
CA TRP A 20 -41.54 -33.14 -37.15
C TRP A 20 -41.84 -34.06 -35.98
N LYS A 21 -41.48 -33.66 -34.76
CA LYS A 21 -41.85 -34.37 -33.53
C LYS A 21 -43.38 -34.35 -33.33
N SER A 22 -44.03 -33.21 -33.55
CA SER A 22 -45.49 -33.08 -33.48
C SER A 22 -46.21 -34.03 -34.44
N ILE A 23 -45.72 -34.13 -35.69
CA ILE A 23 -46.27 -35.06 -36.69
C ILE A 23 -46.14 -36.50 -36.21
N LYS A 24 -44.98 -36.88 -35.67
CA LYS A 24 -44.75 -38.24 -35.17
C LYS A 24 -45.69 -38.56 -34.00
N THR A 25 -45.78 -37.69 -33.01
CA THR A 25 -46.66 -37.87 -31.85
C THR A 25 -48.14 -37.86 -32.24
N ALA A 26 -48.55 -37.03 -33.20
CA ALA A 26 -49.92 -37.03 -33.72
C ALA A 26 -50.24 -38.33 -34.48
N LEU A 27 -49.29 -38.90 -35.23
CA LEU A 27 -49.47 -40.21 -35.89
C LEU A 27 -49.57 -41.35 -34.87
N GLU A 28 -48.74 -41.35 -33.83
CA GLU A 28 -48.85 -42.32 -32.71
C GLU A 28 -50.22 -42.21 -31.99
N LYS A 29 -50.75 -40.99 -31.83
CA LYS A 29 -52.10 -40.76 -31.30
C LYS A 29 -53.20 -41.27 -32.23
N VAL A 30 -53.03 -41.13 -33.55
CA VAL A 30 -53.98 -41.66 -34.54
C VAL A 30 -54.01 -43.19 -34.50
N GLU A 31 -52.84 -43.83 -34.45
CA GLU A 31 -52.72 -45.29 -34.38
C GLU A 31 -53.31 -45.86 -33.08
N SER A 32 -53.22 -45.14 -31.96
CA SER A 32 -53.80 -45.56 -30.68
C SER A 32 -55.29 -45.20 -30.51
N SER A 33 -55.80 -44.17 -31.19
CA SER A 33 -57.17 -43.66 -30.98
C SER A 33 -58.21 -44.17 -31.98
N PHE A 34 -57.80 -44.76 -33.11
CA PHE A 34 -58.71 -45.21 -34.17
C PHE A 34 -58.34 -46.60 -34.72
N GLU A 35 -59.28 -47.56 -34.59
CA GLU A 35 -59.13 -48.94 -35.08
C GLU A 35 -59.48 -49.13 -36.56
N LYS A 36 -60.22 -48.19 -37.17
CA LYS A 36 -60.63 -48.21 -38.58
C LYS A 36 -60.21 -46.92 -39.29
N ASN A 37 -59.94 -46.99 -40.59
CA ASN A 37 -59.52 -45.88 -41.45
C ASN A 37 -58.21 -45.18 -41.00
N THR A 38 -57.33 -45.90 -40.30
CA THR A 38 -56.07 -45.37 -39.74
C THR A 38 -55.15 -44.81 -40.84
N SER A 39 -55.21 -45.38 -42.05
CA SER A 39 -54.46 -44.90 -43.23
C SER A 39 -54.94 -43.54 -43.70
N GLU A 40 -56.26 -43.33 -43.77
CA GLU A 40 -56.87 -42.06 -44.15
C GLU A 40 -56.62 -40.97 -43.10
N TYR A 41 -56.79 -41.28 -41.81
CA TYR A 41 -56.46 -40.37 -40.72
C TYR A 41 -54.98 -39.95 -40.73
N SER A 42 -54.07 -40.91 -40.95
CA SER A 42 -52.64 -40.65 -41.04
C SER A 42 -52.28 -39.75 -42.22
N LYS A 43 -52.96 -39.90 -43.36
CA LYS A 43 -52.76 -39.03 -44.53
C LYS A 43 -53.17 -37.59 -44.20
N ILE A 44 -54.32 -37.39 -43.57
CA ILE A 44 -54.81 -36.06 -43.17
C ILE A 44 -53.86 -35.39 -42.18
N VAL A 45 -53.39 -36.11 -41.14
CA VAL A 45 -52.42 -35.58 -40.16
C VAL A 45 -51.09 -35.22 -40.82
N LYS A 46 -50.57 -36.05 -41.74
CA LYS A 46 -49.37 -35.73 -42.51
C LYS A 46 -49.56 -34.48 -43.37
N THR A 47 -50.72 -34.34 -44.00
CA THR A 47 -51.04 -33.17 -44.81
C THR A 47 -51.09 -31.90 -43.96
N ILE A 48 -51.77 -31.93 -42.81
CA ILE A 48 -51.83 -30.78 -41.88
C ILE A 48 -50.43 -30.41 -41.39
N GLY A 49 -49.62 -31.41 -41.01
CA GLY A 49 -48.24 -31.19 -40.56
C GLY A 49 -47.35 -30.57 -41.64
N LEU A 50 -47.37 -31.12 -42.86
CA LEU A 50 -46.56 -30.62 -43.97
C LEU A 50 -47.01 -29.24 -44.46
N LEU A 51 -48.32 -28.97 -44.47
CA LEU A 51 -48.83 -27.64 -44.78
C LEU A 51 -48.42 -26.62 -43.73
N ASN A 52 -48.34 -26.99 -42.44
CA ASN A 52 -47.86 -26.08 -41.41
C ASN A 52 -46.36 -25.76 -41.54
N ILE A 53 -45.54 -26.70 -42.02
CA ILE A 53 -44.11 -26.46 -42.26
C ILE A 53 -43.90 -25.59 -43.51
N ASN A 54 -44.66 -25.83 -44.59
CA ASN A 54 -44.35 -25.27 -45.91
C ASN A 54 -45.26 -24.11 -46.36
N SER A 55 -46.36 -23.82 -45.67
CA SER A 55 -47.30 -22.78 -46.11
C SER A 55 -46.81 -21.36 -45.80
N GLN A 56 -47.11 -20.42 -46.70
CA GLN A 56 -46.83 -19.00 -46.50
C GLN A 56 -47.72 -18.41 -45.38
N ALA A 57 -47.19 -17.41 -44.68
CA ALA A 57 -47.93 -16.64 -43.68
C ALA A 57 -49.11 -15.91 -44.34
N GLY A 58 -50.34 -16.21 -43.89
CA GLY A 58 -51.58 -15.66 -44.44
C GLY A 58 -52.47 -16.65 -45.20
N ALA A 59 -51.99 -17.87 -45.49
CA ALA A 59 -52.83 -18.92 -46.09
C ALA A 59 -53.98 -19.33 -45.15
N THR A 60 -55.20 -19.36 -45.68
CA THR A 60 -56.41 -19.85 -45.00
C THR A 60 -56.59 -21.34 -45.25
N LEU A 61 -56.26 -22.16 -44.26
CA LEU A 61 -56.32 -23.63 -44.29
C LEU A 61 -57.44 -24.11 -43.37
N ASP A 62 -58.65 -23.64 -43.63
CA ASP A 62 -59.84 -23.95 -42.84
C ASP A 62 -60.40 -25.35 -43.15
N LYS A 63 -61.51 -25.70 -42.47
CA LYS A 63 -62.14 -27.01 -42.61
C LYS A 63 -62.60 -27.26 -44.04
N SER A 64 -63.12 -26.21 -44.72
CA SER A 64 -63.59 -26.32 -46.11
C SER A 64 -62.44 -26.62 -47.08
N PHE A 65 -61.28 -25.98 -46.85
CA PHE A 65 -60.06 -26.23 -47.62
C PHE A 65 -59.56 -27.66 -47.39
N LEU A 66 -59.44 -28.11 -46.14
CA LEU A 66 -58.91 -29.44 -45.83
C LEU A 66 -59.82 -30.57 -46.35
N VAL A 67 -61.15 -30.41 -46.25
CA VAL A 67 -62.11 -31.36 -46.84
C VAL A 67 -61.93 -31.41 -48.36
N SER A 68 -61.92 -30.26 -49.03
CA SER A 68 -61.75 -30.17 -50.48
C SER A 68 -60.41 -30.76 -50.95
N TYR A 69 -59.33 -30.53 -50.20
CA TYR A 69 -58.01 -31.05 -50.50
C TYR A 69 -57.93 -32.56 -50.28
N ALA A 70 -58.50 -33.08 -49.19
CA ALA A 70 -58.49 -34.50 -48.89
C ALA A 70 -59.33 -35.32 -49.89
N GLU A 71 -60.47 -34.80 -50.34
CA GLU A 71 -61.29 -35.44 -51.37
C GLU A 71 -60.61 -35.46 -52.74
N LYS A 72 -60.05 -34.32 -53.18
CA LYS A 72 -59.48 -34.17 -54.53
C LYS A 72 -58.06 -34.72 -54.68
N CYS A 73 -57.21 -34.54 -53.66
CA CYS A 73 -55.77 -34.85 -53.76
C CYS A 73 -55.38 -36.12 -53.00
N LEU A 74 -56.13 -36.52 -51.96
CA LEU A 74 -55.84 -37.73 -51.17
C LEU A 74 -56.81 -38.89 -51.49
N SER A 75 -57.83 -38.66 -52.32
CA SER A 75 -58.89 -39.61 -52.70
C SER A 75 -59.70 -40.15 -51.52
N ILE A 76 -59.93 -39.31 -50.50
CA ILE A 76 -60.66 -39.67 -49.27
C ILE A 76 -62.12 -39.21 -49.39
N LYS A 77 -63.06 -40.14 -49.55
CA LYS A 77 -64.49 -39.80 -49.79
C LYS A 77 -65.24 -39.30 -48.55
N ASN A 78 -64.82 -39.65 -47.33
CA ASN A 78 -65.45 -39.23 -46.07
C ASN A 78 -64.55 -38.24 -45.29
N ALA A 79 -63.95 -37.27 -45.98
CA ALA A 79 -62.96 -36.38 -45.37
C ALA A 79 -63.53 -35.52 -44.21
N ALA A 80 -64.79 -35.06 -44.32
CA ALA A 80 -65.44 -34.24 -43.30
C ALA A 80 -65.58 -34.98 -41.95
N GLU A 81 -66.04 -36.23 -41.98
CA GLU A 81 -66.22 -37.06 -40.78
C GLU A 81 -64.87 -37.39 -40.12
N LEU A 82 -63.83 -37.65 -40.92
CA LEU A 82 -62.49 -37.95 -40.41
C LEU A 82 -61.83 -36.71 -39.77
N ILE A 83 -62.01 -35.52 -40.35
CA ILE A 83 -61.49 -34.28 -39.74
C ILE A 83 -62.20 -34.00 -38.41
N GLU A 84 -63.52 -34.21 -38.32
CA GLU A 84 -64.26 -34.11 -37.05
C GLU A 84 -63.83 -35.16 -36.03
N GLY A 85 -63.50 -36.38 -36.47
CA GLY A 85 -62.95 -37.42 -35.60
C GLY A 85 -61.61 -37.00 -34.97
N LEU A 86 -60.71 -36.41 -35.76
CA LEU A 86 -59.42 -35.91 -35.30
C LEU A 86 -59.56 -34.74 -34.32
N GLU A 87 -60.54 -33.86 -34.56
CA GLU A 87 -60.84 -32.72 -33.69
C GLU A 87 -61.44 -33.19 -32.35
N LYS A 88 -62.42 -34.10 -32.36
CA LYS A 88 -63.04 -34.68 -31.14
C LYS A 88 -62.04 -35.42 -30.24
N LYS A 89 -60.98 -35.99 -30.81
CA LYS A 89 -59.91 -36.68 -30.07
C LYS A 89 -58.75 -35.74 -29.68
N ASN A 90 -58.88 -34.43 -29.88
CA ASN A 90 -57.84 -33.44 -29.60
C ASN A 90 -56.48 -33.78 -30.25
N ILE A 91 -56.51 -34.30 -31.48
CA ILE A 91 -55.29 -34.57 -32.26
C ILE A 91 -54.96 -33.37 -33.16
N ILE A 92 -56.00 -32.67 -33.63
CA ILE A 92 -55.90 -31.41 -34.37
C ILE A 92 -56.74 -30.33 -33.68
N LEU A 93 -56.32 -29.07 -33.81
CA LEU A 93 -57.02 -27.90 -33.26
C LEU A 93 -57.08 -26.80 -34.32
N PHE A 94 -58.25 -26.17 -34.49
CA PHE A 94 -58.38 -24.99 -35.35
C PHE A 94 -57.95 -23.72 -34.61
N ARG A 95 -56.96 -22.99 -35.16
CA ARG A 95 -56.53 -21.69 -34.64
C ARG A 95 -57.21 -20.56 -35.42
N ASN A 96 -58.09 -19.82 -34.75
CA ASN A 96 -58.87 -18.72 -35.33
C ASN A 96 -57.98 -17.60 -35.91
N TYR A 97 -56.89 -17.21 -35.23
CA TYR A 97 -56.04 -16.10 -35.68
C TYR A 97 -55.25 -16.42 -36.97
N SER A 98 -54.77 -17.66 -37.11
CA SER A 98 -54.00 -18.12 -38.28
C SER A 98 -54.85 -18.83 -39.33
N LYS A 99 -56.18 -18.91 -39.10
CA LYS A 99 -57.20 -19.58 -39.93
C LYS A 99 -56.73 -20.95 -40.46
N ARG A 100 -56.14 -21.77 -39.59
CA ARG A 100 -55.58 -23.09 -39.97
C ARG A 100 -55.69 -24.11 -38.85
N PHE A 101 -55.73 -25.39 -39.21
CA PHE A 101 -55.58 -26.49 -38.26
C PHE A 101 -54.11 -26.76 -37.93
N ILE A 102 -53.82 -26.99 -36.65
CA ILE A 102 -52.50 -27.40 -36.15
C ILE A 102 -52.58 -28.75 -35.43
N LEU A 103 -51.43 -29.42 -35.28
CA LEU A 103 -51.33 -30.66 -34.49
C LEU A 103 -51.22 -30.32 -33.01
N PHE A 104 -52.02 -30.96 -32.16
CA PHE A 104 -52.12 -30.64 -30.74
C PHE A 104 -51.13 -31.45 -29.89
N GLU A 105 -50.14 -30.77 -29.32
CA GLU A 105 -49.08 -31.38 -28.47
C GLU A 105 -49.43 -31.46 -26.96
N GLY A 106 -50.54 -30.87 -26.51
CA GLY A 106 -51.05 -31.09 -25.14
C GLY A 106 -50.71 -30.02 -24.10
N THR A 107 -50.61 -28.74 -24.47
CA THR A 107 -50.62 -27.64 -23.49
C THR A 107 -52.05 -27.10 -23.34
N GLU A 108 -52.57 -27.05 -22.12
CA GLU A 108 -53.85 -26.40 -21.81
C GLU A 108 -53.72 -24.86 -21.80
N LEU A 109 -52.49 -24.33 -21.72
CA LEU A 109 -52.22 -22.89 -21.75
C LEU A 109 -52.37 -22.31 -23.17
N ASP A 110 -53.33 -21.41 -23.36
CA ASP A 110 -53.36 -20.52 -24.51
C ASP A 110 -52.35 -19.38 -24.31
N ILE A 111 -51.16 -19.54 -24.89
CA ILE A 111 -50.04 -18.59 -24.81
C ILE A 111 -50.45 -17.18 -25.24
N GLN A 112 -51.34 -17.01 -26.24
CA GLN A 112 -51.73 -15.67 -26.69
C GLN A 112 -52.59 -14.96 -25.65
N THR A 113 -53.58 -15.67 -25.12
CA THR A 113 -54.47 -15.15 -24.07
C THR A 113 -53.66 -14.85 -22.80
N ALA A 114 -52.77 -15.76 -22.39
CA ALA A 114 -51.92 -15.56 -21.22
C ALA A 114 -50.96 -14.36 -21.37
N LEU A 115 -50.39 -14.15 -22.56
CA LEU A 115 -49.58 -12.96 -22.84
C LEU A 115 -50.43 -11.68 -22.72
N ILE A 116 -51.62 -11.63 -23.33
CA ILE A 116 -52.51 -10.45 -23.27
C ILE A 116 -52.87 -10.11 -21.81
N GLU A 117 -53.24 -11.13 -21.01
CA GLU A 117 -53.54 -10.96 -19.59
C GLU A 117 -52.33 -10.47 -18.80
N ALA A 118 -51.14 -11.02 -19.05
CA ALA A 118 -49.91 -10.56 -18.43
C ALA A 118 -49.59 -9.10 -18.78
N GLY A 119 -49.94 -8.65 -19.99
CA GLY A 119 -49.76 -7.25 -20.41
C GLY A 119 -50.53 -6.25 -19.54
N GLY A 120 -51.66 -6.63 -18.96
CA GLY A 120 -52.40 -5.81 -17.98
C GLY A 120 -51.86 -5.90 -16.56
N LYS A 121 -51.03 -6.90 -16.26
CA LYS A 121 -50.42 -7.13 -14.93
C LYS A 121 -48.99 -6.60 -14.83
N VAL A 122 -48.29 -6.38 -15.95
CA VAL A 122 -46.93 -5.84 -15.97
C VAL A 122 -47.01 -4.33 -15.86
N ASP A 123 -46.28 -3.74 -14.90
CA ASP A 123 -46.15 -2.29 -14.80
C ASP A 123 -45.55 -1.73 -16.09
N ASP A 124 -46.06 -0.58 -16.54
CA ASP A 124 -45.56 0.07 -17.74
C ASP A 124 -44.04 0.33 -17.60
N VAL A 125 -43.28 0.07 -18.66
CA VAL A 125 -41.81 0.20 -18.62
C VAL A 125 -41.46 1.69 -18.56
N THR A 126 -41.32 2.20 -17.34
CA THR A 126 -40.96 3.60 -17.08
C THR A 126 -39.46 3.82 -17.19
N ASP A 127 -38.64 2.81 -16.90
CA ASP A 127 -37.17 2.88 -16.97
C ASP A 127 -36.59 1.85 -17.94
N VAL A 128 -36.53 2.24 -19.22
CA VAL A 128 -35.94 1.46 -20.32
C VAL A 128 -34.47 1.13 -20.06
N VAL A 129 -33.73 2.06 -19.45
CA VAL A 129 -32.28 1.97 -19.25
C VAL A 129 -31.94 0.93 -18.20
N THR A 130 -32.67 0.91 -17.07
CA THR A 130 -32.46 -0.09 -16.02
C THR A 130 -32.74 -1.51 -16.54
N LEU A 131 -33.80 -1.69 -17.32
CA LEU A 131 -34.11 -2.99 -17.94
C LEU A 131 -33.06 -3.40 -18.98
N LEU A 132 -32.58 -2.46 -19.81
CA LEU A 132 -31.50 -2.75 -20.76
C LEU A 132 -30.22 -3.18 -20.06
N ASN A 133 -29.81 -2.50 -18.99
CA ASN A 133 -28.62 -2.88 -18.22
C ASN A 133 -28.80 -4.25 -17.52
N LYS A 134 -30.03 -4.62 -17.12
CA LYS A 134 -30.34 -5.95 -16.57
C LYS A 134 -30.19 -7.05 -17.62
N TYR A 135 -30.61 -6.80 -18.86
CA TYR A 135 -30.63 -7.80 -19.94
C TYR A 135 -29.40 -7.82 -20.83
N TYR A 136 -28.62 -6.75 -20.83
CA TYR A 136 -27.57 -6.54 -21.82
C TYR A 136 -26.25 -6.12 -21.17
N GLN A 137 -25.34 -7.08 -21.05
CA GLN A 137 -23.96 -6.83 -20.64
C GLN A 137 -23.05 -6.90 -21.86
N LEU A 138 -22.67 -5.74 -22.37
CA LEU A 138 -21.77 -5.64 -23.52
C LEU A 138 -20.30 -5.73 -23.07
N PRO A 139 -19.50 -6.63 -23.64
CA PRO A 139 -18.09 -6.69 -23.31
C PRO A 139 -17.35 -5.43 -23.81
N PRO A 140 -16.33 -4.95 -23.08
CA PRO A 140 -15.50 -3.85 -23.54
C PRO A 140 -14.83 -4.13 -24.89
N ILE A 141 -14.57 -3.09 -25.66
CA ILE A 141 -13.90 -3.17 -26.98
C ILE A 141 -12.52 -2.55 -26.92
N VAL A 142 -11.54 -3.23 -27.52
CA VAL A 142 -10.19 -2.69 -27.70
C VAL A 142 -10.13 -1.82 -28.96
N ALA A 143 -9.60 -0.60 -28.85
CA ALA A 143 -9.23 0.22 -30.00
C ALA A 143 -7.93 -0.32 -30.64
N LYS A 144 -8.10 -1.17 -31.66
CA LYS A 144 -7.04 -2.06 -32.16
C LYS A 144 -5.89 -1.31 -32.82
N LYS A 145 -6.19 -0.26 -33.59
CA LYS A 145 -5.17 0.53 -34.28
C LYS A 145 -4.30 1.29 -33.28
N ALA A 146 -4.90 1.92 -32.26
CA ALA A 146 -4.14 2.58 -31.20
C ALA A 146 -3.24 1.61 -30.42
N MET A 147 -3.74 0.40 -30.11
CA MET A 147 -2.95 -0.66 -29.49
C MET A 147 -1.77 -1.09 -30.37
N TYR A 148 -1.98 -1.27 -31.68
CA TYR A 148 -0.90 -1.64 -32.59
C TYR A 148 0.15 -0.53 -32.74
N GLU A 149 -0.27 0.73 -32.80
CA GLU A 149 0.63 1.88 -32.99
C GLU A 149 1.46 2.23 -31.74
N THR A 150 0.89 2.07 -30.54
CA THR A 150 1.52 2.50 -29.27
C THR A 150 1.95 1.35 -28.37
N GLY A 151 1.52 0.13 -28.68
CA GLY A 151 1.64 -1.04 -27.80
C GLY A 151 0.66 -1.04 -26.62
N THR A 152 -0.10 0.04 -26.39
CA THR A 152 -0.96 0.20 -25.21
C THR A 152 -2.38 -0.29 -25.49
N PRO A 153 -2.88 -1.33 -24.80
CA PRO A 153 -4.26 -1.79 -24.96
C PRO A 153 -5.24 -0.69 -24.52
N ARG A 154 -6.08 -0.21 -25.44
CA ARG A 154 -7.08 0.84 -25.18
C ARG A 154 -8.48 0.25 -25.12
N LEU A 155 -9.04 0.12 -23.92
CA LEU A 155 -10.34 -0.50 -23.65
C LEU A 155 -11.44 0.55 -23.54
N PHE A 156 -12.52 0.35 -24.27
CA PHE A 156 -13.75 1.12 -24.18
C PHE A 156 -14.87 0.28 -23.59
N GLU A 157 -15.43 0.74 -22.46
CA GLU A 157 -16.59 0.10 -21.83
C GLU A 157 -17.88 0.70 -22.40
N TYR A 158 -18.92 -0.12 -22.58
CA TYR A 158 -20.24 0.36 -22.94
C TYR A 158 -20.99 0.86 -21.70
N LYS A 159 -21.60 2.04 -21.79
CA LYS A 159 -22.49 2.60 -20.77
C LYS A 159 -23.85 2.90 -21.38
N ILE A 160 -24.89 2.21 -20.93
CA ILE A 160 -26.27 2.43 -21.37
C ILE A 160 -26.93 3.42 -20.41
N THR A 161 -27.36 4.58 -20.90
CA THR A 161 -27.94 5.66 -20.08
C THR A 161 -29.09 6.37 -20.79
N ASP A 162 -29.85 7.18 -20.03
CA ASP A 162 -30.93 8.03 -20.57
C ASP A 162 -30.39 9.41 -21.03
N HIS A 163 -29.33 9.88 -20.37
CA HIS A 163 -28.65 11.16 -20.61
C HIS A 163 -27.15 10.96 -20.84
N PRO A 164 -26.46 11.90 -21.52
CA PRO A 164 -25.02 11.82 -21.77
C PRO A 164 -24.21 11.85 -20.46
N ILE A 165 -23.15 11.02 -20.39
CA ILE A 165 -22.27 10.91 -19.21
C ILE A 165 -21.03 11.82 -19.29
N SER A 166 -20.49 12.18 -18.13
CA SER A 166 -19.21 12.90 -17.97
C SER A 166 -18.16 12.10 -17.17
N ASP A 167 -18.31 10.78 -17.10
CA ASP A 167 -17.45 9.95 -16.26
C ASP A 167 -15.99 9.93 -16.74
N ILE A 168 -15.05 10.04 -15.80
CA ILE A 168 -13.61 9.94 -16.09
C ILE A 168 -13.22 8.45 -16.12
N PRO A 169 -12.57 7.95 -17.19
CA PRO A 169 -12.12 6.56 -17.24
C PRO A 169 -11.04 6.25 -16.19
N ILE A 170 -11.30 5.26 -15.32
CA ILE A 170 -10.41 4.82 -14.24
C ILE A 170 -9.90 3.40 -14.50
N GLY A 171 -8.70 3.10 -13.99
CA GLY A 171 -8.16 1.74 -14.02
C GLY A 171 -7.84 1.26 -15.44
N GLU A 172 -8.29 0.05 -15.78
CA GLU A 172 -8.04 -0.56 -17.08
C GLU A 172 -8.82 0.07 -18.24
N ILE A 173 -9.91 0.77 -17.94
CA ILE A 173 -10.77 1.42 -18.93
C ILE A 173 -10.15 2.76 -19.37
N ASP A 174 -10.08 2.96 -20.68
CA ASP A 174 -9.52 4.17 -21.31
C ASP A 174 -10.60 5.06 -21.91
N GLY A 175 -11.83 4.61 -22.01
CA GLY A 175 -12.90 5.39 -22.61
C GLY A 175 -14.25 4.71 -22.47
N PHE A 176 -15.29 5.44 -22.85
CA PHE A 176 -16.66 4.95 -22.79
C PHE A 176 -17.33 5.05 -24.16
N ILE A 177 -18.14 4.05 -24.48
CA ILE A 177 -19.11 4.10 -25.56
C ILE A 177 -20.48 4.28 -24.90
N ASN A 178 -20.97 5.51 -24.90
CA ASN A 178 -22.22 5.84 -24.21
C ASN A 178 -23.40 5.66 -25.17
N LEU A 179 -24.21 4.63 -24.91
CA LEU A 179 -25.44 4.32 -25.64
C LEU A 179 -26.62 5.03 -24.94
N ILE A 180 -27.15 6.06 -25.59
CA ILE A 180 -28.17 6.95 -25.02
C ILE A 180 -29.53 6.58 -25.58
N PHE A 181 -30.43 6.13 -24.71
CA PHE A 181 -31.81 5.76 -25.03
C PHE A 181 -32.77 6.68 -24.28
N ASN A 182 -33.24 7.72 -24.97
CA ASN A 182 -34.24 8.64 -24.43
C ASN A 182 -35.48 8.66 -25.33
N GLU A 183 -36.67 8.72 -24.75
CA GLU A 183 -37.94 8.87 -25.49
C GLU A 183 -38.12 10.30 -26.01
N LYS A 184 -37.55 11.29 -25.32
CA LYS A 184 -37.54 12.70 -25.73
C LYS A 184 -36.41 12.94 -26.74
N ASN A 185 -36.65 13.86 -27.67
CA ASN A 185 -35.63 14.26 -28.64
C ASN A 185 -34.59 15.18 -27.99
N ILE A 186 -33.56 14.58 -27.38
CA ILE A 186 -32.46 15.27 -26.69
C ILE A 186 -31.18 15.39 -27.53
N LEU A 187 -31.27 15.24 -28.85
CA LEU A 187 -30.09 15.19 -29.72
C LEU A 187 -29.19 16.45 -29.60
N ASN A 188 -29.78 17.63 -29.43
CA ASN A 188 -29.03 18.88 -29.23
C ASN A 188 -28.29 18.91 -27.88
N GLU A 189 -28.89 18.37 -26.82
CA GLU A 189 -28.28 18.25 -25.49
C GLU A 189 -27.05 17.33 -25.56
N VAL A 190 -27.17 16.17 -26.21
CA VAL A 190 -26.05 15.23 -26.41
C VAL A 190 -24.91 15.89 -27.18
N LYS A 191 -25.21 16.67 -28.22
CA LYS A 191 -24.19 17.39 -29.00
C LYS A 191 -23.46 18.43 -28.16
N LEU A 192 -24.19 19.25 -27.39
CA LEU A 192 -23.60 20.27 -26.52
C LEU A 192 -22.75 19.63 -25.42
N HIS A 193 -23.27 18.60 -24.76
CA HIS A 193 -22.54 17.87 -23.73
C HIS A 193 -21.28 17.19 -24.29
N SER A 194 -21.37 16.61 -25.48
CA SER A 194 -20.21 16.02 -26.17
C SER A 194 -19.11 17.07 -26.43
N SER A 195 -19.48 18.33 -26.66
CA SER A 195 -18.51 19.41 -26.93
C SER A 195 -17.74 19.88 -25.71
N SER A 196 -18.37 19.86 -24.52
CA SER A 196 -17.74 20.26 -23.27
C SER A 196 -16.87 19.16 -22.65
N ASN A 197 -17.06 17.90 -23.05
CA ASN A 197 -16.30 16.78 -22.51
C ASN A 197 -14.97 16.59 -23.26
N GLU A 198 -13.86 16.54 -22.51
CA GLU A 198 -12.52 16.35 -23.07
C GLU A 198 -12.02 14.90 -22.99
N ASP A 199 -12.74 14.02 -22.27
CA ASP A 199 -12.39 12.61 -22.11
C ASP A 199 -12.78 11.76 -23.33
N ALA A 200 -12.27 10.53 -23.37
CA ALA A 200 -12.48 9.59 -24.47
C ALA A 200 -13.86 8.94 -24.43
N ILE A 201 -14.92 9.74 -24.60
CA ILE A 201 -16.31 9.27 -24.61
C ILE A 201 -16.91 9.44 -26.01
N LEU A 202 -17.32 8.34 -26.61
CA LEU A 202 -18.06 8.31 -27.86
C LEU A 202 -19.55 8.17 -27.54
N TYR A 203 -20.36 9.16 -27.91
CA TYR A 203 -21.80 9.17 -27.64
C TYR A 203 -22.58 8.63 -28.83
N CYS A 204 -23.53 7.74 -28.55
CA CYS A 204 -24.43 7.14 -29.53
C CYS A 204 -25.87 7.44 -29.14
N TYR A 205 -26.54 8.30 -29.88
CA TYR A 205 -27.95 8.61 -29.64
C TYR A 205 -28.85 7.76 -30.53
N TYR A 206 -29.79 7.03 -29.92
CA TYR A 206 -30.80 6.25 -30.64
C TYR A 206 -32.02 7.10 -30.97
N LYS A 207 -32.35 7.20 -32.26
CA LYS A 207 -33.51 8.00 -32.71
C LYS A 207 -34.86 7.37 -32.39
N ASN A 208 -34.93 6.04 -32.24
CA ASN A 208 -36.17 5.28 -32.11
C ASN A 208 -36.20 4.39 -30.86
N SER A 209 -35.99 5.00 -29.69
CA SER A 209 -36.02 4.34 -28.38
C SER A 209 -37.36 3.68 -28.07
N LYS A 210 -38.48 4.19 -28.61
CA LYS A 210 -39.82 3.63 -28.42
C LYS A 210 -39.91 2.16 -28.87
N SER A 211 -39.36 1.87 -30.05
CA SER A 211 -39.41 0.51 -30.60
C SER A 211 -38.55 -0.52 -29.83
N ILE A 212 -37.63 -0.04 -28.98
CA ILE A 212 -36.79 -0.84 -28.09
C ILE A 212 -37.53 -1.05 -26.76
N LYS A 213 -38.20 -0.01 -26.24
CA LYS A 213 -39.10 -0.12 -25.10
C LYS A 213 -40.21 -1.16 -25.33
N ASP A 214 -40.85 -1.12 -26.49
CA ASP A 214 -41.92 -2.07 -26.83
C ASP A 214 -41.42 -3.53 -26.81
N LEU A 215 -40.19 -3.78 -27.28
CA LEU A 215 -39.56 -5.10 -27.25
C LEU A 215 -39.23 -5.56 -25.82
N LEU A 216 -38.74 -4.64 -24.98
CA LEU A 216 -38.46 -4.94 -23.57
C LEU A 216 -39.74 -5.25 -22.80
N PHE A 217 -40.82 -4.52 -23.08
CA PHE A 217 -42.14 -4.77 -22.50
C PHE A 217 -42.64 -6.17 -22.86
N GLU A 218 -42.51 -6.59 -24.13
CA GLU A 218 -42.88 -7.94 -24.54
C GLU A 218 -42.01 -9.04 -23.89
N ILE A 219 -40.73 -8.77 -23.61
CA ILE A 219 -39.86 -9.70 -22.86
C ILE A 219 -40.33 -9.84 -21.40
N GLU A 220 -40.62 -8.74 -20.71
CA GLU A 220 -41.11 -8.77 -19.32
C GLU A 220 -42.46 -9.48 -19.21
N LYS A 221 -43.38 -9.18 -20.14
CA LYS A 221 -44.67 -9.86 -20.27
C LYS A 221 -44.51 -11.36 -20.46
N THR A 222 -43.64 -11.80 -21.37
CA THR A 222 -43.40 -13.22 -21.62
C THR A 222 -42.79 -13.91 -20.40
N LYS A 223 -41.87 -13.25 -19.69
CA LYS A 223 -41.30 -13.77 -18.45
C LYS A 223 -42.30 -13.90 -17.32
N LYS A 224 -43.20 -12.92 -17.17
CA LYS A 224 -44.27 -12.99 -16.17
C LYS A 224 -45.17 -14.20 -16.41
N VAL A 225 -45.49 -14.51 -17.67
CA VAL A 225 -46.25 -15.73 -18.00
C VAL A 225 -45.47 -17.00 -17.67
N ILE A 226 -44.15 -17.02 -17.85
CA ILE A 226 -43.28 -18.14 -17.44
C ILE A 226 -43.35 -18.33 -15.92
N ASP A 227 -43.24 -17.24 -15.16
CA ASP A 227 -43.26 -17.28 -13.69
C ASP A 227 -44.62 -17.72 -13.14
N GLU A 228 -45.73 -17.32 -13.78
CA GLU A 228 -47.10 -17.70 -13.41
C GLU A 228 -47.46 -19.15 -13.80
N ASN A 229 -46.69 -19.81 -14.68
CA ASN A 229 -46.99 -21.14 -15.23
C ASN A 229 -45.79 -22.11 -15.10
N SER A 230 -45.18 -22.16 -13.91
CA SER A 230 -43.96 -22.94 -13.62
C SER A 230 -44.09 -24.46 -13.79
N ASP A 231 -45.32 -24.98 -13.81
CA ASP A 231 -45.59 -26.42 -13.78
C ASP A 231 -45.78 -27.02 -15.19
N ASP A 232 -46.10 -26.21 -16.21
CA ASP A 232 -46.25 -26.65 -17.59
C ASP A 232 -44.91 -26.55 -18.36
N LYS A 233 -44.16 -27.65 -18.34
CA LYS A 233 -42.85 -27.76 -19.01
C LYS A 233 -42.90 -27.53 -20.52
N VAL A 234 -44.03 -27.80 -21.18
CA VAL A 234 -44.15 -27.62 -22.64
C VAL A 234 -44.41 -26.15 -22.95
N ALA A 235 -45.29 -25.49 -22.18
CA ALA A 235 -45.51 -24.05 -22.28
C ALA A 235 -44.25 -23.22 -21.95
N ILE A 236 -43.52 -23.58 -20.89
CA ILE A 236 -42.24 -22.92 -20.53
C ILE A 236 -41.24 -23.00 -21.68
N ARG A 237 -41.16 -24.14 -22.37
CA ARG A 237 -40.24 -24.31 -23.50
C ARG A 237 -40.61 -23.40 -24.67
N GLU A 238 -41.91 -23.29 -25.00
CA GLU A 238 -42.41 -22.38 -26.04
C GLU A 238 -42.16 -20.90 -25.66
N LEU A 239 -42.49 -20.51 -24.43
CA LEU A 239 -42.28 -19.14 -23.93
C LEU A 239 -40.80 -18.74 -23.89
N ASN A 240 -39.91 -19.66 -23.49
CA ASN A 240 -38.46 -19.41 -23.55
C ASN A 240 -37.96 -19.20 -24.99
N ASN A 241 -38.51 -19.90 -25.98
CA ASN A 241 -38.18 -19.65 -27.38
C ASN A 241 -38.65 -18.26 -27.84
N ILE A 242 -39.80 -17.78 -27.35
CA ILE A 242 -40.30 -16.42 -27.61
C ILE A 242 -39.36 -15.38 -26.99
N VAL A 243 -38.96 -15.56 -25.72
CA VAL A 243 -37.99 -14.68 -25.05
C VAL A 243 -36.67 -14.64 -25.83
N LEU A 244 -36.14 -15.79 -26.25
CA LEU A 244 -34.90 -15.87 -27.01
C LEU A 244 -35.03 -15.14 -28.36
N HIS A 245 -36.16 -15.29 -29.05
CA HIS A 245 -36.43 -14.57 -30.30
C HIS A 245 -36.46 -13.05 -30.08
N GLN A 246 -37.14 -12.57 -29.05
CA GLN A 246 -37.21 -11.15 -28.71
C GLN A 246 -35.84 -10.58 -28.31
N GLN A 247 -35.03 -11.34 -27.56
CA GLN A 247 -33.65 -10.96 -27.22
C GLN A 247 -32.74 -10.86 -28.45
N ASN A 248 -32.92 -11.76 -29.42
CA ASN A 248 -32.19 -11.70 -30.70
C ASN A 248 -32.61 -10.47 -31.53
N LEU A 249 -33.90 -10.14 -31.56
CA LEU A 249 -34.40 -8.91 -32.21
C LEU A 249 -33.87 -7.65 -31.52
N LEU A 250 -33.85 -7.64 -30.18
CA LEU A 250 -33.29 -6.55 -29.39
C LEU A 250 -31.80 -6.36 -29.70
N THR A 251 -31.03 -7.45 -29.72
CA THR A 251 -29.61 -7.45 -30.11
C THR A 251 -29.41 -6.89 -31.51
N HIS A 252 -30.26 -7.30 -32.46
CA HIS A 252 -30.23 -6.78 -33.82
C HIS A 252 -30.50 -5.27 -33.85
N LYS A 253 -31.51 -4.78 -33.12
CA LYS A 253 -31.83 -3.35 -33.08
C LYS A 253 -30.77 -2.50 -32.37
N ILE A 254 -30.10 -3.03 -31.35
CA ILE A 254 -29.09 -2.30 -30.59
C ILE A 254 -27.75 -2.30 -31.34
N LEU A 255 -27.25 -3.47 -31.76
CA LEU A 255 -25.89 -3.62 -32.30
C LEU A 255 -25.82 -3.61 -33.83
N ASN A 256 -26.79 -4.19 -34.53
CA ASN A 256 -26.73 -4.25 -36.01
C ASN A 256 -27.18 -2.94 -36.66
N ASN A 257 -27.82 -2.04 -35.91
CA ASN A 257 -28.13 -0.69 -36.34
C ASN A 257 -26.97 0.31 -36.17
N PHE A 258 -25.82 -0.10 -35.63
CA PHE A 258 -24.65 0.79 -35.50
C PHE A 258 -24.08 1.29 -36.82
N TYR A 259 -24.30 0.54 -37.91
CA TYR A 259 -23.57 0.72 -39.17
C TYR A 259 -24.52 0.89 -40.35
N GLY A 260 -24.13 1.74 -41.30
CA GLY A 260 -24.74 1.85 -42.63
C GLY A 260 -25.70 3.02 -42.81
N SER A 261 -26.17 3.20 -44.05
CA SER A 261 -26.98 4.36 -44.49
C SER A 261 -28.40 4.40 -43.93
N LYS A 262 -28.93 3.26 -43.45
CA LYS A 262 -30.21 3.15 -42.75
C LYS A 262 -30.06 3.10 -41.22
N SER A 263 -28.89 3.46 -40.69
CA SER A 263 -28.65 3.47 -39.26
C SER A 263 -29.61 4.42 -38.54
N GLU A 264 -30.27 3.92 -37.50
CA GLU A 264 -31.14 4.70 -36.62
C GLU A 264 -30.38 5.38 -35.47
N VAL A 265 -29.04 5.36 -35.50
CA VAL A 265 -28.20 5.98 -34.48
C VAL A 265 -27.43 7.17 -35.02
N VAL A 266 -27.07 8.10 -34.14
CA VAL A 266 -26.20 9.24 -34.43
C VAL A 266 -25.03 9.24 -33.45
N TRP A 267 -23.81 9.26 -33.99
CA TRP A 267 -22.60 9.28 -33.19
C TRP A 267 -22.07 10.71 -33.01
N PHE A 268 -21.65 11.07 -31.81
CA PHE A 268 -21.06 12.36 -31.48
C PHE A 268 -19.74 12.21 -30.70
N PHE A 269 -18.78 13.07 -31.01
CA PHE A 269 -17.55 13.26 -30.24
C PHE A 269 -17.10 14.71 -30.35
N LYS A 270 -16.74 15.35 -29.23
CA LYS A 270 -16.35 16.77 -29.17
C LYS A 270 -17.32 17.70 -29.90
N GLY A 271 -18.61 17.42 -29.79
CA GLY A 271 -19.70 18.20 -30.40
C GLY A 271 -19.87 18.04 -31.92
N GLN A 272 -19.06 17.19 -32.55
CA GLN A 272 -19.16 16.90 -33.98
C GLN A 272 -19.86 15.56 -34.19
N GLN A 273 -20.74 15.51 -35.19
CA GLN A 273 -21.36 14.26 -35.62
C GLN A 273 -20.35 13.44 -36.43
N ILE A 274 -20.14 12.18 -36.04
CA ILE A 274 -19.21 11.28 -36.73
C ILE A 274 -20.00 10.27 -37.56
N PRO A 275 -19.70 10.11 -38.87
CA PRO A 275 -20.24 9.00 -39.64
C PRO A 275 -19.54 7.68 -39.25
N VAL A 276 -20.33 6.62 -39.05
CA VAL A 276 -19.82 5.28 -38.75
C VAL A 276 -20.53 4.28 -39.66
N ASN A 277 -19.90 3.91 -40.77
CA ASN A 277 -20.54 3.09 -41.81
C ASN A 277 -20.22 1.60 -41.70
N SER A 278 -19.23 1.23 -40.89
CA SER A 278 -18.81 -0.16 -40.70
C SER A 278 -18.16 -0.41 -39.34
N LYS A 279 -18.09 -1.67 -38.94
CA LYS A 279 -17.36 -2.12 -37.73
C LYS A 279 -15.87 -1.73 -37.77
N LYS A 280 -15.25 -1.72 -38.96
CA LYS A 280 -13.86 -1.30 -39.15
C LYS A 280 -13.72 0.20 -38.88
N GLU A 281 -14.59 1.01 -39.45
CA GLU A 281 -14.60 2.47 -39.26
C GLU A 281 -14.84 2.84 -37.81
N PHE A 282 -15.80 2.17 -37.14
CA PHE A 282 -16.05 2.34 -35.71
C PHE A 282 -14.79 2.13 -34.86
N ASN A 283 -14.07 1.03 -35.06
CA ASN A 283 -12.85 0.77 -34.31
C ASN A 283 -11.72 1.76 -34.66
N SER A 284 -11.66 2.23 -35.91
CA SER A 284 -10.75 3.33 -36.31
C SER A 284 -11.07 4.60 -35.54
N LYS A 285 -12.36 4.97 -35.42
CA LYS A 285 -12.80 6.14 -34.66
C LYS A 285 -12.45 6.06 -33.18
N LEU A 286 -12.63 4.90 -32.54
CA LEU A 286 -12.17 4.70 -31.16
C LEU A 286 -10.65 4.94 -31.02
N SER A 287 -9.87 4.48 -32.01
CA SER A 287 -8.42 4.68 -32.01
C SER A 287 -8.02 6.15 -32.26
N GLU A 288 -8.73 6.85 -33.16
CA GLU A 288 -8.57 8.30 -33.40
C GLU A 288 -8.87 9.11 -32.13
N ILE A 289 -9.94 8.76 -31.41
CA ILE A 289 -10.29 9.35 -30.11
C ILE A 289 -9.14 9.17 -29.11
N CYS A 290 -8.59 7.96 -28.98
CA CYS A 290 -7.43 7.71 -28.11
C CYS A 290 -6.21 8.55 -28.51
N ASN A 291 -5.90 8.66 -29.80
CA ASN A 291 -4.74 9.43 -30.27
C ASN A 291 -4.89 10.93 -29.99
N LEU A 292 -6.11 11.46 -29.97
CA LEU A 292 -6.40 12.85 -29.63
C LEU A 292 -6.34 13.09 -28.11
N VAL A 293 -7.04 12.27 -27.32
CA VAL A 293 -7.14 12.43 -25.85
C VAL A 293 -5.83 12.05 -25.16
N TYR A 294 -5.19 10.98 -25.61
CA TYR A 294 -3.95 10.43 -25.06
C TYR A 294 -2.73 10.70 -25.97
N SER A 295 -2.64 11.93 -26.47
CA SER A 295 -1.63 12.36 -27.45
C SER A 295 -0.17 12.32 -26.96
N LYS A 296 0.06 12.13 -25.66
CA LYS A 296 1.40 12.04 -25.06
C LYS A 296 1.80 10.62 -24.65
N THR A 297 0.95 9.61 -24.85
CA THR A 297 1.32 8.22 -24.56
C THR A 297 2.59 7.81 -25.32
N PRO A 298 3.58 7.21 -24.63
CA PRO A 298 4.77 6.67 -25.26
C PRO A 298 4.43 5.44 -26.11
N ILE A 299 5.27 5.19 -27.10
CA ILE A 299 5.24 3.95 -27.89
C ILE A 299 6.06 2.92 -27.10
N PHE A 300 5.38 1.96 -26.48
CA PHE A 300 6.01 0.95 -25.64
C PHE A 300 5.53 -0.45 -26.02
N ASN A 301 6.32 -1.10 -26.88
CA ASN A 301 6.02 -2.40 -27.46
C ASN A 301 6.53 -3.54 -26.56
N ASN A 302 5.92 -3.68 -25.38
CA ASN A 302 6.20 -4.78 -24.46
C ASN A 302 4.89 -5.23 -23.79
N GLU A 303 4.23 -6.23 -24.38
CA GLU A 303 2.92 -6.74 -23.92
C GLU A 303 2.97 -7.38 -22.52
N LEU A 304 4.16 -7.76 -22.04
CA LEU A 304 4.33 -8.34 -20.70
C LEU A 304 4.08 -7.29 -19.62
N VAL A 305 4.38 -6.02 -19.89
CA VAL A 305 4.32 -4.90 -18.95
C VAL A 305 3.26 -3.87 -19.34
N ASN A 306 3.01 -3.64 -20.63
CA ASN A 306 2.05 -2.64 -21.12
C ASN A 306 0.59 -3.10 -20.98
N LYS A 307 0.16 -3.36 -19.75
CA LYS A 307 -1.19 -3.79 -19.37
C LYS A 307 -1.49 -3.38 -17.94
N HIS A 308 -2.76 -3.32 -17.59
CA HIS A 308 -3.16 -2.87 -16.25
C HIS A 308 -2.74 -3.86 -15.16
N LYS A 309 -3.00 -5.16 -15.37
CA LYS A 309 -2.57 -6.23 -14.45
C LYS A 309 -1.47 -7.07 -15.11
N ILE A 310 -0.29 -7.10 -14.48
CA ILE A 310 0.83 -7.96 -14.91
C ILE A 310 0.69 -9.38 -14.34
N SER A 311 1.30 -10.37 -14.98
CA SER A 311 1.24 -11.76 -14.49
C SER A 311 2.20 -12.01 -13.32
N ALA A 312 1.96 -13.07 -12.56
CA ALA A 312 2.84 -13.46 -11.45
C ALA A 312 4.31 -13.62 -11.86
N SER A 313 4.57 -14.19 -13.05
CA SER A 313 5.92 -14.30 -13.62
C SER A 313 6.59 -12.94 -13.84
N ILE A 314 5.82 -11.92 -14.23
CA ILE A 314 6.33 -10.57 -14.47
C ILE A 314 6.51 -9.80 -13.16
N HIS A 315 5.76 -10.12 -12.10
CA HIS A 315 6.08 -9.62 -10.75
C HIS A 315 7.46 -10.09 -10.28
N THR A 316 7.82 -11.35 -10.53
CA THR A 316 9.18 -11.86 -10.24
C THR A 316 10.23 -11.14 -11.08
N ALA A 317 9.97 -10.96 -12.38
CA ALA A 317 10.87 -10.19 -13.26
C ALA A 317 11.02 -8.73 -12.81
N LYS A 318 9.97 -8.10 -12.28
CA LYS A 318 10.02 -6.73 -11.72
C LYS A 318 11.03 -6.64 -10.58
N ARG A 319 10.98 -7.59 -9.64
CA ARG A 319 11.93 -7.66 -8.51
C ARG A 319 13.37 -7.89 -9.00
N ASN A 320 13.56 -8.83 -9.92
CA ASN A 320 14.89 -9.09 -10.50
C ASN A 320 15.43 -7.86 -11.24
N TYR A 321 14.57 -7.16 -11.97
CA TYR A 321 14.92 -5.90 -12.64
C TYR A 321 15.35 -4.83 -11.63
N PHE A 322 14.60 -4.60 -10.55
CA PHE A 322 15.00 -3.62 -9.52
C PHE A 322 16.26 -4.01 -8.79
N LYS A 323 16.45 -5.30 -8.49
CA LYS A 323 17.69 -5.80 -7.90
C LYS A 323 18.88 -5.53 -8.80
N ALA A 324 18.76 -5.82 -10.10
CA ALA A 324 19.81 -5.53 -11.07
C ALA A 324 20.03 -4.02 -11.24
N LEU A 325 18.95 -3.23 -11.22
CA LEU A 325 19.01 -1.77 -11.28
C LEU A 325 19.77 -1.17 -10.08
N VAL A 326 19.60 -1.70 -8.88
CA VAL A 326 20.31 -1.17 -7.69
C VAL A 326 21.75 -1.66 -7.60
N LEU A 327 22.00 -2.93 -7.92
CA LEU A 327 23.30 -3.57 -7.71
C LEU A 327 24.27 -3.45 -8.89
N ASN A 328 23.77 -3.31 -10.12
CA ASN A 328 24.56 -3.41 -11.35
C ASN A 328 24.32 -2.21 -12.31
N TRP A 329 23.80 -1.07 -11.84
CA TRP A 329 23.55 0.10 -12.71
C TRP A 329 24.79 0.63 -13.42
N ASP A 330 25.95 0.40 -12.82
CA ASP A 330 27.29 0.79 -13.27
C ASP A 330 27.90 -0.22 -14.25
N LYS A 331 27.10 -1.20 -14.73
CA LYS A 331 27.53 -2.18 -15.72
C LYS A 331 26.67 -2.11 -16.99
N PRO A 332 27.23 -2.43 -18.16
CA PRO A 332 26.46 -2.57 -19.40
C PRO A 332 25.26 -3.52 -19.21
N GLN A 333 24.08 -3.09 -19.65
CA GLN A 333 22.83 -3.84 -19.57
C GLN A 333 22.55 -4.48 -18.20
N LEU A 334 22.94 -3.83 -17.10
CA LEU A 334 22.75 -4.32 -15.73
C LEU A 334 23.38 -5.70 -15.45
N ASP A 335 24.42 -6.07 -16.20
CA ASP A 335 25.12 -7.38 -16.09
C ASP A 335 24.22 -8.58 -16.45
N PHE A 336 23.18 -8.38 -17.28
CA PHE A 336 22.38 -9.48 -17.76
C PHE A 336 23.18 -10.37 -18.74
N PRO A 337 23.01 -11.71 -18.72
CA PRO A 337 23.73 -12.61 -19.62
C PRO A 337 23.49 -12.24 -21.09
N ALA A 338 24.56 -12.12 -21.88
CA ALA A 338 24.49 -11.66 -23.27
C ALA A 338 23.66 -12.60 -24.16
N ASP A 339 23.81 -13.91 -23.96
CA ASP A 339 23.19 -15.01 -24.70
C ASP A 339 21.75 -15.34 -24.27
N LYS A 340 21.26 -14.74 -23.18
CA LYS A 340 19.91 -14.98 -22.64
C LYS A 340 19.05 -13.73 -22.71
N PHE A 341 17.73 -13.95 -22.81
CA PHE A 341 16.72 -12.89 -22.79
C PHE A 341 15.64 -13.18 -21.74
N PRO A 342 16.02 -13.15 -20.44
CA PRO A 342 15.02 -13.24 -19.38
C PRO A 342 14.10 -12.00 -19.43
N PRO A 343 12.86 -12.09 -18.90
CA PRO A 343 11.89 -11.00 -19.01
C PRO A 343 12.40 -9.65 -18.52
N GLU A 344 13.16 -9.60 -17.43
CA GLU A 344 13.78 -8.40 -16.86
C GLU A 344 14.75 -7.69 -17.83
N LYS A 345 15.52 -8.46 -18.61
CA LYS A 345 16.41 -7.92 -19.65
C LYS A 345 15.57 -7.29 -20.76
N THR A 346 14.53 -7.99 -21.25
CA THR A 346 13.65 -7.45 -22.30
C THR A 346 12.92 -6.18 -21.83
N ILE A 347 12.54 -6.11 -20.56
CA ILE A 347 11.95 -4.90 -19.95
C ILE A 347 12.97 -3.77 -19.94
N TYR A 348 14.19 -4.00 -19.44
CA TYR A 348 15.28 -3.01 -19.47
C TYR A 348 15.53 -2.46 -20.89
N LEU A 349 15.68 -3.36 -21.87
CA LEU A 349 15.95 -3.00 -23.26
C LEU A 349 14.84 -2.13 -23.86
N SER A 350 13.57 -2.52 -23.63
CA SER A 350 12.41 -1.82 -24.18
C SER A 350 12.08 -0.50 -23.48
N LEU A 351 12.33 -0.41 -22.16
CA LEU A 351 12.00 0.75 -21.34
C LEU A 351 13.11 1.82 -21.39
N LEU A 352 14.38 1.42 -21.32
CA LEU A 352 15.51 2.33 -21.17
C LEU A 352 16.37 2.40 -22.44
N GLU A 353 16.98 1.30 -22.86
CA GLU A 353 18.00 1.29 -23.92
C GLU A 353 17.43 1.75 -25.28
N ASN A 354 16.28 1.21 -25.71
CA ASN A 354 15.61 1.60 -26.95
C ASN A 354 15.13 3.08 -26.95
N ASN A 355 15.10 3.71 -25.79
CA ASN A 355 14.74 5.12 -25.61
C ASN A 355 15.96 6.02 -25.34
N ASN A 356 17.18 5.50 -25.50
CA ASN A 356 18.45 6.18 -25.23
C ASN A 356 18.60 6.65 -23.77
N ILE A 357 17.97 5.96 -22.83
CA ILE A 357 18.15 6.23 -21.41
C ILE A 357 19.26 5.29 -20.92
N SER A 358 20.51 5.75 -20.99
CA SER A 358 21.64 4.97 -20.48
C SER A 358 21.82 5.21 -18.98
N LEU A 359 22.03 4.12 -18.23
CA LEU A 359 22.46 4.13 -16.82
C LEU A 359 23.98 4.15 -16.69
N TYR A 360 24.64 3.50 -17.65
CA TYR A 360 26.08 3.36 -17.77
C TYR A 360 26.62 4.40 -18.75
N VAL A 361 27.63 5.17 -18.35
CA VAL A 361 28.20 6.24 -19.16
C VAL A 361 29.71 6.04 -19.20
N ASP A 362 30.24 5.45 -20.28
CA ASP A 362 31.69 5.32 -20.52
C ASP A 362 32.35 6.66 -20.89
N GLU A 363 31.58 7.64 -21.37
CA GLU A 363 32.07 8.96 -21.77
C GLU A 363 31.10 10.08 -21.38
N ILE A 364 31.63 11.19 -20.87
CA ILE A 364 30.92 12.41 -20.46
C ILE A 364 30.20 13.02 -21.68
N ILE A 365 29.03 12.51 -22.05
CA ILE A 365 28.19 13.08 -23.10
C ILE A 365 26.72 13.09 -22.65
N GLY A 366 26.31 14.25 -22.12
CA GLY A 366 24.93 14.73 -22.16
C GLY A 366 24.02 14.32 -21.00
N GLU A 367 23.13 15.24 -20.63
CA GLU A 367 22.02 15.00 -19.69
C GLU A 367 21.21 13.77 -20.13
N HIS A 368 20.88 12.87 -19.20
CA HIS A 368 19.95 11.76 -19.43
C HIS A 368 18.62 12.30 -19.98
N LYS A 369 18.45 12.29 -21.29
CA LYS A 369 17.24 12.73 -21.99
C LYS A 369 16.87 11.67 -23.01
N PRO A 370 15.67 11.07 -22.88
CA PRO A 370 15.23 10.10 -23.87
C PRO A 370 15.04 10.73 -25.24
N ASN A 371 15.21 9.92 -26.27
CA ASN A 371 14.89 10.32 -27.63
C ASN A 371 13.37 10.57 -27.80
N SER A 372 13.00 11.34 -28.83
CA SER A 372 11.60 11.65 -29.13
C SER A 372 10.91 10.57 -29.99
N LYS A 373 11.65 9.58 -30.51
CA LYS A 373 11.16 8.55 -31.43
C LYS A 373 9.95 7.81 -30.86
N ASN A 374 10.04 7.40 -29.60
CA ASN A 374 8.97 6.67 -28.91
C ASN A 374 8.17 7.55 -27.94
N ARG A 375 8.30 8.88 -28.03
CA ARG A 375 7.64 9.89 -27.17
C ARG A 375 7.96 9.78 -25.67
N PHE A 376 9.04 9.08 -25.30
CA PHE A 376 9.50 9.01 -23.91
C PHE A 376 10.04 10.36 -23.40
N ASP A 377 10.46 11.26 -24.29
CA ASP A 377 10.78 12.66 -23.99
C ASP A 377 9.63 13.40 -23.30
N LYS A 378 8.38 13.16 -23.72
CA LYS A 378 7.18 13.77 -23.10
C LYS A 378 6.95 13.23 -21.68
N LEU A 379 7.11 11.93 -21.51
CA LEU A 379 6.97 11.25 -20.22
C LEU A 379 8.06 11.72 -19.24
N TRP A 380 9.30 11.80 -19.71
CA TRP A 380 10.44 12.33 -18.97
C TRP A 380 10.23 13.77 -18.53
N LYS A 381 9.75 14.65 -19.43
CA LYS A 381 9.47 16.05 -19.11
C LYS A 381 8.40 16.21 -18.03
N LEU A 382 7.34 15.39 -18.05
CA LEU A 382 6.33 15.40 -16.98
C LEU A 382 6.91 14.88 -15.66
N SER A 383 7.74 13.84 -15.72
CA SER A 383 8.40 13.26 -14.55
C SER A 383 9.37 14.26 -13.89
N GLN A 384 10.11 15.03 -14.69
CA GLN A 384 10.93 16.15 -14.22
C GLN A 384 10.08 17.25 -13.57
N LYS A 385 8.96 17.63 -14.21
CA LYS A 385 8.03 18.63 -13.65
C LYS A 385 7.47 18.20 -12.29
N TYR A 386 7.21 16.91 -12.10
CA TYR A 386 6.80 16.36 -10.80
C TYR A 386 7.90 16.57 -9.75
N LEU A 387 9.17 16.21 -10.04
CA LEU A 387 10.30 16.50 -9.14
C LEU A 387 10.46 18.00 -8.86
N ASP A 388 10.34 18.84 -9.88
CA ASP A 388 10.40 20.30 -9.70
C ASP A 388 9.30 20.82 -8.76
N SER A 389 8.10 20.22 -8.80
CA SER A 389 7.01 20.56 -7.88
C SER A 389 7.27 20.16 -6.43
N ALA A 390 8.18 19.19 -6.21
CA ALA A 390 8.62 18.71 -4.90
C ALA A 390 9.76 19.54 -4.29
N LYS A 391 10.18 20.63 -4.95
CA LYS A 391 11.22 21.55 -4.45
C LYS A 391 10.75 22.41 -3.27
N THR A 392 9.48 22.80 -3.26
CA THR A 392 8.90 23.69 -2.23
C THR A 392 8.40 22.90 -1.03
N SER A 393 7.75 21.77 -1.27
CA SER A 393 7.15 20.91 -0.26
C SER A 393 7.30 19.45 -0.65
N LYS A 394 7.18 18.55 0.33
CA LYS A 394 7.07 17.11 0.06
C LYS A 394 5.86 16.83 -0.84
N ARG A 395 6.00 15.84 -1.72
CA ARG A 395 4.96 15.37 -2.65
C ARG A 395 4.85 13.86 -2.57
N LYS A 396 3.63 13.34 -2.56
CA LYS A 396 3.41 11.89 -2.50
C LYS A 396 3.69 11.23 -3.84
N VAL A 397 4.26 10.03 -3.82
CA VAL A 397 4.47 9.24 -5.04
C VAL A 397 3.14 8.87 -5.70
N SER A 398 2.03 8.76 -4.94
CA SER A 398 0.69 8.57 -5.50
C SER A 398 0.24 9.71 -6.41
N GLU A 399 0.60 10.98 -6.10
CA GLU A 399 0.34 12.12 -7.01
C GLU A 399 1.06 11.91 -8.35
N PHE A 400 2.26 11.31 -8.35
CA PHE A 400 2.98 11.00 -9.59
C PHE A 400 2.27 9.88 -10.38
N VAL A 401 1.79 8.84 -9.70
CA VAL A 401 0.99 7.76 -10.31
C VAL A 401 -0.26 8.33 -10.99
N GLU A 402 -0.98 9.22 -10.32
CA GLU A 402 -2.19 9.87 -10.84
C GLU A 402 -1.90 10.68 -12.12
N LEU A 403 -0.85 11.49 -12.12
CA LEU A 403 -0.43 12.27 -13.29
C LEU A 403 -0.15 11.39 -14.52
N LEU A 404 0.35 10.17 -14.32
CA LEU A 404 0.66 9.22 -15.38
C LEU A 404 -0.57 8.40 -15.83
N ASN A 405 -1.48 8.10 -14.91
CA ASN A 405 -2.71 7.35 -15.17
C ASN A 405 -3.82 8.23 -15.76
N GLN A 406 -3.64 9.55 -15.84
CA GLN A 406 -4.60 10.47 -16.44
C GLN A 406 -4.18 10.94 -17.83
N ARG A 407 -5.11 11.59 -18.54
CA ARG A 407 -4.79 12.31 -19.78
C ARG A 407 -3.69 13.35 -19.52
N PRO A 408 -2.76 13.59 -20.46
CA PRO A 408 -2.75 13.09 -21.84
C PRO A 408 -1.96 11.79 -22.04
N PHE A 409 -1.65 11.02 -20.98
CA PHE A 409 -0.86 9.79 -21.07
C PHE A 409 -1.70 8.53 -20.92
N LYS A 410 -2.51 8.45 -19.87
CA LYS A 410 -3.32 7.28 -19.49
C LYS A 410 -2.48 6.00 -19.56
N LEU A 411 -1.34 5.97 -18.87
CA LEU A 411 -0.46 4.80 -18.85
C LEU A 411 -1.14 3.67 -18.08
N LYS A 412 -0.83 2.43 -18.47
CA LYS A 412 -1.25 1.26 -17.71
C LYS A 412 -0.40 1.12 -16.46
N GLN A 413 -1.01 0.62 -15.38
CA GLN A 413 -0.34 0.44 -14.09
C GLN A 413 0.94 -0.39 -14.22
N GLY A 414 0.93 -1.45 -15.04
CA GLY A 414 2.13 -2.22 -15.32
C GLY A 414 3.30 -1.39 -15.85
N VAL A 415 3.09 -0.36 -16.67
CA VAL A 415 4.16 0.54 -17.12
C VAL A 415 4.59 1.49 -16.01
N ILE A 416 3.62 2.06 -15.28
CA ILE A 416 3.85 3.00 -14.17
C ILE A 416 4.73 2.35 -13.09
N ASP A 417 4.42 1.10 -12.75
CA ASP A 417 5.11 0.27 -11.76
C ASP A 417 6.60 0.10 -12.04
N PHE A 418 7.03 0.16 -13.30
CA PHE A 418 8.44 0.10 -13.67
C PHE A 418 9.01 1.51 -13.90
N TRP A 419 8.26 2.37 -14.59
CA TRP A 419 8.72 3.71 -14.95
C TRP A 419 9.06 4.56 -13.73
N ILE A 420 8.18 4.63 -12.73
CA ILE A 420 8.40 5.48 -11.56
C ILE A 420 9.68 5.07 -10.83
N PRO A 421 9.87 3.79 -10.42
CA PRO A 421 11.13 3.34 -9.83
C PRO A 421 12.36 3.61 -10.71
N SER A 422 12.31 3.30 -12.01
CA SER A 422 13.45 3.53 -12.91
C SER A 422 13.82 5.01 -13.01
N PHE A 423 12.83 5.88 -13.22
CA PHE A 423 13.03 7.32 -13.31
C PHE A 423 13.60 7.89 -12.00
N LEU A 424 13.01 7.50 -10.87
CA LEU A 424 13.44 7.91 -9.54
C LEU A 424 14.83 7.37 -9.18
N PHE A 425 15.21 6.19 -9.67
CA PHE A 425 16.56 5.68 -9.50
C PHE A 425 17.57 6.51 -10.31
N ILE A 426 17.25 6.82 -11.57
CA ILE A 426 18.12 7.67 -12.41
C ILE A 426 18.30 9.05 -11.78
N LYS A 427 17.25 9.56 -11.13
CA LYS A 427 17.21 10.88 -10.49
C LYS A 427 17.50 10.86 -8.99
N ARG A 428 18.03 9.77 -8.45
CA ARG A 428 18.24 9.54 -7.01
C ARG A 428 19.09 10.60 -6.28
N ASP A 429 19.92 11.33 -7.01
CA ASP A 429 20.73 12.41 -6.47
C ASP A 429 20.01 13.77 -6.43
N ASP A 430 18.88 13.91 -7.12
CA ASP A 430 18.13 15.16 -7.24
C ASP A 430 17.05 15.32 -6.14
N TYR A 431 16.83 14.29 -5.29
CA TYR A 431 15.81 14.32 -4.24
C TYR A 431 16.13 13.46 -3.01
N ALA A 432 15.44 13.78 -1.91
CA ALA A 432 15.34 12.98 -0.70
C ALA A 432 14.03 12.17 -0.71
N LEU A 433 14.14 10.88 -0.39
CA LEU A 433 12.99 9.97 -0.26
C LEU A 433 12.60 9.83 1.20
N PHE A 434 11.30 9.80 1.49
CA PHE A 434 10.74 9.57 2.81
C PHE A 434 9.73 8.44 2.76
N GLY A 435 9.73 7.58 3.77
CA GLY A 435 8.69 6.59 4.02
C GLY A 435 8.05 6.78 5.40
N LYS A 436 7.25 5.80 5.84
CA LYS A 436 6.55 5.82 7.13
C LYS A 436 7.43 6.12 8.36
N ASN A 437 8.69 5.67 8.34
CA ASN A 437 9.65 5.83 9.43
C ASN A 437 10.58 7.06 9.28
N GLY A 438 10.33 7.91 8.27
CA GLY A 438 11.15 9.09 7.97
C GLY A 438 12.02 8.93 6.73
N TYR A 439 13.13 9.66 6.69
CA TYR A 439 14.04 9.71 5.55
C TYR A 439 14.67 8.35 5.21
N ILE A 440 14.68 8.00 3.91
CA ILE A 440 15.30 6.80 3.35
C ILE A 440 16.59 7.21 2.63
N PRO A 441 17.77 6.99 3.24
CA PRO A 441 19.03 7.44 2.67
C PRO A 441 19.45 6.64 1.43
N PHE A 442 19.22 5.34 1.42
CA PHE A 442 19.63 4.45 0.34
C PHE A 442 18.40 3.78 -0.25
N ILE A 443 18.28 3.85 -1.57
CA ILE A 443 17.20 3.21 -2.29
C ILE A 443 17.60 1.76 -2.58
N THR A 444 16.84 0.82 -2.03
CA THR A 444 17.01 -0.63 -2.27
C THR A 444 15.94 -1.13 -3.23
N ASP A 445 16.12 -2.34 -3.75
CA ASP A 445 15.13 -3.02 -4.60
C ASP A 445 13.82 -3.29 -3.86
N GLU A 446 13.89 -3.58 -2.55
CA GLU A 446 12.71 -3.72 -1.68
C GLU A 446 11.93 -2.41 -1.56
N VAL A 447 12.62 -1.27 -1.41
CA VAL A 447 11.98 0.05 -1.36
C VAL A 447 11.20 0.31 -2.65
N PHE A 448 11.75 -0.03 -3.81
CA PHE A 448 11.04 0.11 -5.08
C PHE A 448 9.87 -0.85 -5.26
N ASP A 449 9.99 -2.12 -4.85
CA ASP A 449 8.87 -3.07 -4.92
C ASP A 449 7.70 -2.63 -4.02
N LEU A 450 7.99 -2.13 -2.82
CA LEU A 450 7.00 -1.61 -1.88
C LEU A 450 6.40 -0.28 -2.34
N MET A 451 7.21 0.65 -2.84
CA MET A 451 6.74 1.93 -3.38
C MET A 451 5.73 1.75 -4.51
N GLY A 452 5.91 0.74 -5.38
CA GLY A 452 4.93 0.43 -6.41
C GLY A 452 3.61 -0.14 -5.89
N LYS A 453 3.61 -0.78 -4.70
CA LYS A 453 2.42 -1.35 -4.07
C LYS A 453 1.65 -0.30 -3.26
N ASP A 454 2.37 0.48 -2.46
CA ASP A 454 1.82 1.43 -1.50
C ASP A 454 2.40 2.84 -1.74
N PRO A 455 2.14 3.47 -2.90
CA PRO A 455 2.76 4.75 -3.27
C PRO A 455 2.36 5.92 -2.35
N ASP A 456 1.26 5.80 -1.60
CA ASP A 456 0.80 6.81 -0.63
C ASP A 456 1.68 6.91 0.62
N GLU A 457 2.46 5.87 0.92
CA GLU A 457 3.37 5.81 2.08
C GLU A 457 4.74 6.45 1.79
N TYR A 458 4.98 6.88 0.55
CA TYR A 458 6.24 7.45 0.12
C TYR A 458 6.08 8.91 -0.34
N GLU A 459 6.99 9.75 0.14
CA GLU A 459 7.05 11.15 -0.22
C GLU A 459 8.43 11.53 -0.74
N ILE A 460 8.46 12.48 -1.66
CA ILE A 460 9.68 12.98 -2.29
C ILE A 460 9.82 14.47 -1.97
N LYS A 461 11.03 14.90 -1.66
CA LYS A 461 11.42 16.31 -1.60
C LYS A 461 12.65 16.53 -2.47
N SER A 462 12.52 17.31 -3.52
CA SER A 462 13.63 17.60 -4.40
C SER A 462 14.54 18.67 -3.83
N PHE A 463 15.85 18.52 -4.03
CA PHE A 463 16.81 19.52 -3.57
C PHE A 463 16.72 20.75 -4.50
N ALA A 464 16.04 21.79 -4.05
CA ALA A 464 16.18 23.14 -4.58
C ALA A 464 17.01 23.96 -3.61
N ILE A 465 18.32 23.77 -3.67
CA ILE A 465 19.22 24.48 -2.78
C ILE A 465 20.19 25.31 -3.62
N GLU A 466 19.73 26.53 -3.89
CA GLU A 466 20.54 27.66 -4.33
C GLU A 466 20.58 28.68 -3.18
N GLY A 467 21.68 29.44 -3.07
CA GLY A 467 21.88 30.42 -2.00
C GLY A 467 22.21 29.77 -0.65
N VAL A 468 21.61 30.27 0.44
CA VAL A 468 22.19 30.11 1.78
C VAL A 468 22.11 28.70 2.36
N LYS A 469 21.16 27.87 1.91
CA LYS A 469 21.19 26.45 2.28
C LYS A 469 22.46 25.76 1.75
N LEU A 470 23.01 26.20 0.60
CA LEU A 470 24.30 25.72 0.09
C LEU A 470 25.46 26.24 0.94
N ASP A 471 25.40 27.48 1.42
CA ASP A 471 26.44 28.06 2.29
C ASP A 471 26.48 27.37 3.66
N ILE A 472 25.30 27.12 4.27
CA ILE A 472 25.18 26.34 5.51
C ILE A 472 25.70 24.92 5.29
N PHE A 473 25.30 24.29 4.19
CA PHE A 473 25.76 22.94 3.82
C PHE A 473 27.29 22.88 3.66
N ASN A 474 27.88 23.79 2.90
CA ASN A 474 29.32 23.88 2.71
C ASN A 474 30.04 24.23 4.01
N SER A 475 29.43 25.01 4.90
CA SER A 475 29.96 25.27 6.24
C SER A 475 30.01 24.01 7.10
N TYR A 476 28.99 23.14 7.02
CA TYR A 476 29.03 21.82 7.68
C TYR A 476 30.11 20.92 7.07
N ARG A 477 30.27 20.92 5.75
CA ARG A 477 31.35 20.17 5.09
C ARG A 477 32.72 20.63 5.56
N LEU A 478 32.97 21.94 5.61
CA LEU A 478 34.21 22.51 6.14
C LEU A 478 34.44 22.11 7.60
N PHE A 479 33.41 22.17 8.45
CA PHE A 479 33.51 21.70 9.84
C PHE A 479 33.89 20.21 9.93
N LEU A 480 33.40 19.38 9.01
CA LEU A 480 33.72 17.96 8.92
C LEU A 480 35.01 17.67 8.14
N ASN A 481 35.82 18.68 7.81
CA ASN A 481 37.02 18.56 6.96
C ASN A 481 36.73 17.92 5.59
N GLN A 482 35.59 18.24 5.00
CA GLN A 482 35.16 17.81 3.66
C GLN A 482 35.20 18.98 2.68
N ASN A 483 35.43 18.69 1.40
CA ASN A 483 35.47 19.70 0.34
C ASN A 483 34.08 20.30 0.08
N SER A 484 34.04 21.61 -0.20
CA SER A 484 32.83 22.30 -0.65
C SER A 484 32.33 21.77 -2.00
N LYS A 485 31.03 21.92 -2.26
CA LYS A 485 30.40 21.55 -3.53
C LYS A 485 29.60 22.71 -4.10
N GLU A 486 29.49 22.72 -5.42
CA GLU A 486 28.68 23.69 -6.17
C GLU A 486 27.18 23.38 -6.13
N LYS A 487 26.81 22.11 -5.88
CA LYS A 487 25.41 21.66 -5.79
C LYS A 487 25.21 20.65 -4.68
N LEU A 488 24.05 20.73 -4.03
CA LEU A 488 23.60 19.68 -3.12
C LEU A 488 22.99 18.52 -3.91
N THR A 489 23.47 17.31 -3.64
CA THR A 489 22.90 16.04 -4.12
C THR A 489 22.57 15.14 -2.94
N ASN A 490 21.72 14.14 -3.14
CA ASN A 490 21.39 13.17 -2.09
C ASN A 490 22.65 12.49 -1.53
N SER A 491 23.55 12.05 -2.42
CA SER A 491 24.85 11.48 -2.06
C SER A 491 25.68 12.39 -1.14
N ASN A 492 25.95 13.63 -1.56
CA ASN A 492 26.71 14.61 -0.78
C ASN A 492 26.01 14.97 0.54
N PHE A 493 24.68 15.00 0.54
CA PHE A 493 23.87 15.25 1.71
C PHE A 493 24.03 14.14 2.76
N ILE A 494 23.94 12.88 2.33
CA ILE A 494 24.19 11.69 3.18
C ILE A 494 25.62 11.71 3.74
N GLU A 495 26.62 12.01 2.91
CA GLU A 495 28.02 12.14 3.35
C GLU A 495 28.22 13.18 4.46
N THR A 496 27.41 14.24 4.44
CA THR A 496 27.50 15.34 5.41
C THR A 496 26.74 15.03 6.71
N ILE A 497 25.62 14.32 6.62
CA ILE A 497 24.79 13.99 7.80
C ILE A 497 25.34 12.82 8.59
N LYS A 498 25.84 11.79 7.89
CA LYS A 498 26.27 10.53 8.49
C LYS A 498 27.23 10.73 9.68
N PRO A 499 28.25 11.62 9.64
CA PRO A 499 29.12 11.88 10.78
C PRO A 499 28.39 12.36 12.04
N PHE A 500 27.35 13.18 11.92
CA PHE A 500 26.59 13.68 13.09
C PHE A 500 25.73 12.57 13.72
N LEU A 501 25.12 11.71 12.90
CA LEU A 501 24.34 10.58 13.39
C LEU A 501 25.22 9.52 14.05
N THR A 502 26.37 9.21 13.45
CA THR A 502 27.37 8.31 14.04
C THR A 502 27.90 8.89 15.34
N PHE A 503 28.24 10.18 15.37
CA PHE A 503 28.66 10.88 16.59
C PHE A 503 27.68 10.67 17.73
N TYR A 504 26.38 10.91 17.53
CA TYR A 504 25.38 10.73 18.58
C TYR A 504 25.24 9.25 19.00
N LYS A 505 25.29 8.32 18.05
CA LYS A 505 25.19 6.89 18.34
C LYS A 505 26.34 6.41 19.25
N ASP A 506 27.55 6.90 19.00
CA ASP A 506 28.77 6.50 19.71
C ASP A 506 28.92 7.18 21.09
N LEU A 507 28.05 8.12 21.45
CA LEU A 507 28.07 8.74 22.78
C LEU A 507 27.76 7.71 23.90
N PRO A 508 28.46 7.80 25.05
CA PRO A 508 28.07 7.09 26.27
C PRO A 508 26.63 7.38 26.68
N GLU A 509 26.02 6.48 27.44
CA GLU A 509 24.62 6.61 27.90
C GLU A 509 24.44 7.85 28.81
N TYR A 510 25.41 8.14 29.66
CA TYR A 510 25.49 9.38 30.45
C TYR A 510 25.40 10.62 29.56
N SER A 511 26.22 10.71 28.51
CA SER A 511 26.25 11.87 27.60
C SER A 511 24.93 12.08 26.86
N LYS A 512 24.19 10.99 26.58
CA LYS A 512 22.86 11.04 25.96
C LYS A 512 21.79 11.59 26.91
N ASN A 513 21.96 11.40 28.22
CA ASN A 513 20.92 11.67 29.22
C ASN A 513 21.19 12.88 30.13
N THR A 514 22.44 13.26 30.35
CA THR A 514 22.81 14.33 31.30
C THR A 514 22.13 15.66 30.98
N LYS A 515 21.74 16.40 32.02
CA LYS A 515 21.24 17.77 31.94
C LYS A 515 22.32 18.80 32.26
N ARG A 516 23.53 18.37 32.63
CA ARG A 516 24.70 19.21 32.92
C ARG A 516 25.41 19.68 31.64
N LEU A 517 24.62 20.17 30.69
CA LEU A 517 25.07 20.75 29.42
C LEU A 517 24.46 22.16 29.32
N SER A 518 25.13 23.03 28.56
CA SER A 518 24.56 24.32 28.19
C SER A 518 23.23 24.14 27.47
N LYS A 519 22.34 25.14 27.57
CA LYS A 519 21.04 25.11 26.87
C LYS A 519 21.22 24.84 25.37
N ALA A 520 22.23 25.46 24.75
CA ALA A 520 22.55 25.25 23.34
C ALA A 520 22.92 23.79 23.03
N ALA A 521 23.78 23.17 23.85
CA ALA A 521 24.17 21.76 23.69
C ALA A 521 23.00 20.80 23.92
N LEU A 522 22.13 21.05 24.90
CA LEU A 522 20.92 20.25 25.12
C LEU A 522 19.99 20.26 23.91
N GLU A 523 19.68 21.45 23.37
CA GLU A 523 18.80 21.60 22.22
C GLU A 523 19.38 20.92 20.97
N ILE A 524 20.69 21.06 20.71
CA ILE A 524 21.36 20.37 19.61
C ILE A 524 21.34 18.84 19.79
N ARG A 525 21.63 18.33 20.98
CA ARG A 525 21.57 16.89 21.27
C ARG A 525 20.17 16.34 21.01
N ASN A 526 19.13 17.05 21.47
CA ASN A 526 17.74 16.66 21.28
C ASN A 526 17.32 16.73 19.81
N ALA A 527 17.79 17.73 19.06
CA ALA A 527 17.55 17.82 17.62
C ALA A 527 18.17 16.64 16.87
N ILE A 528 19.39 16.20 17.24
CA ILE A 528 20.02 15.02 16.63
C ILE A 528 19.26 13.74 16.99
N SER A 529 18.88 13.57 18.27
CA SER A 529 18.25 12.33 18.75
C SER A 529 16.84 12.10 18.20
N SER A 530 16.09 13.18 17.96
CA SER A 530 14.70 13.14 17.46
C SER A 530 14.58 13.30 15.94
N SER A 531 15.71 13.38 15.23
CA SER A 531 15.77 13.66 13.79
C SER A 531 15.15 12.55 12.93
N LYS A 532 13.93 12.78 12.44
CA LYS A 532 13.27 11.94 11.40
C LYS A 532 13.47 12.46 9.98
N ASP A 533 13.69 13.76 9.84
CA ASP A 533 13.94 14.46 8.59
C ASP A 533 15.29 15.19 8.72
N PRO A 534 16.39 14.56 8.28
CA PRO A 534 17.71 15.17 8.39
C PRO A 534 17.82 16.50 7.66
N GLU A 535 17.02 16.78 6.63
CA GLU A 535 17.11 18.08 5.95
C GLU A 535 16.58 19.17 6.88
N LYS A 536 15.40 18.94 7.44
CA LYS A 536 14.81 19.86 8.41
C LYS A 536 15.71 20.01 9.63
N THR A 537 16.20 18.90 10.19
CA THR A 537 17.05 18.93 11.38
C THR A 537 18.28 19.82 11.16
N PHE A 538 18.94 19.68 10.01
CA PHE A 538 20.22 20.35 9.76
C PHE A 538 20.07 21.78 9.27
N PHE A 539 19.05 22.08 8.47
CA PHE A 539 18.88 23.43 7.90
C PHE A 539 17.95 24.31 8.72
N GLU A 540 17.04 23.75 9.52
CA GLU A 540 16.08 24.49 10.32
C GLU A 540 16.30 24.28 11.83
N ASP A 541 16.28 23.03 12.30
CA ASP A 541 16.25 22.76 13.75
C ASP A 541 17.58 23.11 14.43
N PHE A 542 18.74 22.88 13.80
CA PHE A 542 20.04 23.28 14.35
C PHE A 542 20.22 24.81 14.47
N PRO A 543 19.97 25.61 13.41
CA PRO A 543 19.92 27.07 13.56
C PRO A 543 18.99 27.52 14.68
N ASN A 544 17.76 27.00 14.70
CA ASN A 544 16.74 27.40 15.68
C ASN A 544 17.16 27.04 17.12
N ALA A 545 17.74 25.85 17.33
CA ALA A 545 18.28 25.40 18.62
C ALA A 545 19.36 26.34 19.17
N LEU A 546 20.11 26.99 18.29
CA LEU A 546 21.15 27.96 18.65
C LEU A 546 20.67 29.42 18.65
N GLY A 547 19.37 29.65 18.45
CA GLY A 547 18.75 30.97 18.46
C GLY A 547 18.93 31.77 17.17
N TYR A 548 19.20 31.11 16.04
CA TYR A 548 19.30 31.74 14.73
C TYR A 548 18.17 31.29 13.81
N SER A 549 17.48 32.25 13.18
CA SER A 549 16.64 31.95 12.03
C SER A 549 17.50 31.81 10.78
N ILE A 550 17.09 30.96 9.82
CA ILE A 550 17.73 30.85 8.50
C ILE A 550 17.91 32.25 7.88
N VAL A 551 16.86 33.07 7.80
CA VAL A 551 16.86 34.41 7.18
C VAL A 551 17.97 35.31 7.72
N LYS A 552 18.20 35.29 9.04
CA LYS A 552 19.27 36.06 9.69
C LYS A 552 20.67 35.57 9.29
N ILE A 553 20.87 34.24 9.27
CA ILE A 553 22.11 33.63 8.76
C ILE A 553 22.32 33.99 7.28
N GLN A 554 21.23 34.08 6.50
CA GLN A 554 21.31 34.43 5.08
C GLN A 554 21.78 35.86 4.82
N SER A 555 21.47 36.78 5.73
CA SER A 555 21.67 38.21 5.50
C SER A 555 23.08 38.68 5.86
N SER A 556 23.90 37.85 6.51
CA SER A 556 25.18 38.26 7.09
C SER A 556 26.17 37.09 7.22
N PRO A 557 27.30 37.13 6.49
CA PRO A 557 28.39 36.15 6.65
C PRO A 557 28.93 36.08 8.09
N LYS A 558 28.87 37.18 8.84
CA LYS A 558 29.28 37.21 10.25
C LYS A 558 28.34 36.39 11.14
N ASP A 559 27.04 36.44 10.88
CA ASP A 559 26.05 35.65 11.63
C ASP A 559 26.19 34.16 11.31
N LEU A 560 26.49 33.80 10.04
CA LEU A 560 26.83 32.42 9.66
C LEU A 560 28.07 31.92 10.42
N GLN A 561 29.14 32.70 10.46
CA GLN A 561 30.35 32.32 11.19
C GLN A 561 30.08 32.17 12.70
N ALA A 562 29.34 33.10 13.31
CA ALA A 562 28.96 33.03 14.71
C ALA A 562 28.07 31.82 15.03
N TYR A 563 27.17 31.45 14.12
CA TYR A 563 26.37 30.23 14.20
C TYR A 563 27.26 28.98 14.21
N ILE A 564 28.18 28.86 13.24
CA ILE A 564 29.07 27.70 13.13
C ILE A 564 29.95 27.55 14.35
N VAL A 565 30.52 28.63 14.89
CA VAL A 565 31.31 28.59 16.14
C VAL A 565 30.47 28.10 17.32
N LYS A 566 29.21 28.56 17.46
CA LYS A 566 28.32 28.08 18.52
C LYS A 566 27.97 26.59 18.34
N LEU A 567 27.73 26.14 17.12
CA LEU A 567 27.47 24.73 16.82
C LEU A 567 28.69 23.86 17.16
N GLN A 568 29.89 24.30 16.79
CA GLN A 568 31.14 23.64 17.13
C GLN A 568 31.33 23.51 18.64
N ASN A 569 31.09 24.59 19.39
CA ASN A 569 31.18 24.59 20.85
C ASN A 569 30.16 23.65 21.48
N ALA A 570 28.91 23.67 21.02
CA ALA A 570 27.86 22.77 21.49
C ALA A 570 28.21 21.29 21.24
N ILE A 571 28.68 20.94 20.03
CA ILE A 571 29.09 19.57 19.69
C ILE A 571 30.32 19.13 20.51
N ARG A 572 31.29 20.03 20.69
CA ARG A 572 32.48 19.77 21.53
C ARG A 572 32.08 19.52 22.98
N GLU A 573 31.16 20.30 23.53
CA GLU A 573 30.63 20.14 24.88
C GLU A 573 29.94 18.77 25.04
N ILE A 574 29.05 18.40 24.11
CA ILE A 574 28.41 17.08 24.11
C ILE A 574 29.44 15.96 24.04
N ARG A 575 30.49 16.11 23.23
CA ARG A 575 31.57 15.11 23.08
C ARG A 575 32.40 14.94 24.36
N THR A 576 32.66 16.03 25.06
CA THR A 576 33.58 16.06 26.22
C THR A 576 32.87 15.92 27.56
N CYS A 577 31.54 15.99 27.61
CA CYS A 577 30.79 15.95 28.88
C CYS A 577 31.01 14.69 29.72
N PHE A 578 31.30 13.54 29.09
CA PHE A 578 31.67 12.32 29.82
C PHE A 578 33.06 12.46 30.46
N ASP A 579 34.02 13.05 29.75
CA ASP A 579 35.35 13.33 30.30
C ASP A 579 35.26 14.31 31.46
N GLU A 580 34.39 15.32 31.35
CA GLU A 580 34.11 16.27 32.42
C GLU A 580 33.45 15.59 33.64
N LEU A 581 32.60 14.58 33.45
CA LEU A 581 32.09 13.77 34.57
C LEU A 581 33.23 13.05 35.30
N VAL A 582 34.14 12.40 34.55
CA VAL A 582 35.29 11.72 35.15
C VAL A 582 36.16 12.70 35.93
N ASN A 583 36.43 13.88 35.35
CA ASN A 583 37.22 14.92 36.02
C ASN A 583 36.55 15.42 37.31
N ARG A 584 35.21 15.58 37.34
CA ARG A 584 34.50 15.95 38.58
C ARG A 584 34.60 14.88 39.67
N VAL A 585 34.54 13.61 39.30
CA VAL A 585 34.74 12.50 40.25
C VAL A 585 36.18 12.47 40.78
N GLU A 586 37.16 12.72 39.92
CA GLU A 586 38.57 12.84 40.32
C GLU A 586 38.79 14.01 41.28
N LEU A 587 38.30 15.20 40.92
CA LEU A 587 38.38 16.40 41.76
C LEU A 587 37.75 16.17 43.13
N PHE A 588 36.58 15.55 43.19
CA PHE A 588 35.96 15.16 44.45
C PHE A 588 36.88 14.27 45.30
N ILE A 589 37.56 13.28 44.71
CA ILE A 589 38.50 12.42 45.45
C ILE A 589 39.71 13.24 45.93
N GLN A 590 40.25 14.11 45.08
CA GLN A 590 41.42 14.91 45.42
C GLN A 590 41.13 15.94 46.51
N ASP A 591 40.01 16.67 46.41
CA ASP A 591 39.66 17.74 47.33
C ASP A 591 39.07 17.22 48.65
N ASP A 592 38.05 16.35 48.58
CA ASP A 592 37.30 15.93 49.76
C ASP A 592 37.96 14.76 50.52
N ILE A 593 38.78 13.93 49.85
CA ILE A 593 39.32 12.70 50.45
C ILE A 593 40.84 12.79 50.71
N VAL A 594 41.59 13.29 49.74
CA VAL A 594 43.06 13.43 49.83
C VAL A 594 43.46 14.79 50.41
N GLY A 595 42.71 15.84 50.08
CA GLY A 595 42.92 17.23 50.51
C GLY A 595 43.95 18.02 49.71
N ILE A 596 44.51 17.44 48.63
CA ILE A 596 45.54 18.07 47.78
C ILE A 596 45.36 17.58 46.33
N GLU A 597 45.38 18.50 45.37
CA GLU A 597 45.40 18.20 43.93
C GLU A 597 46.78 17.69 43.50
N MET A 598 46.84 16.50 42.89
CA MET A 598 48.09 15.87 42.44
C MET A 598 47.84 14.92 41.26
N PRO A 599 48.86 14.57 40.45
CA PRO A 599 48.69 13.66 39.31
C PRO A 599 48.07 12.30 39.69
N PHE A 600 47.39 11.66 38.73
CA PHE A 600 46.68 10.38 38.91
C PHE A 600 47.49 9.32 39.68
N GLU A 601 48.72 9.08 39.27
CA GLU A 601 49.58 8.06 39.88
C GLU A 601 49.93 8.37 41.34
N GLU A 602 50.05 9.65 41.69
CA GLU A 602 50.43 10.08 43.03
C GLU A 602 49.28 9.91 44.02
N TYR A 603 48.07 10.41 43.72
CA TYR A 603 46.95 10.25 44.66
C TYR A 603 46.48 8.81 44.76
N LYS A 604 46.57 8.04 43.67
CA LYS A 604 46.30 6.60 43.68
C LYS A 604 47.25 5.88 44.64
N ASP A 605 48.55 6.15 44.58
CA ASP A 605 49.53 5.59 45.51
C ASP A 605 49.30 6.06 46.96
N VAL A 606 48.92 7.33 47.18
CA VAL A 606 48.54 7.84 48.51
C VAL A 606 47.36 7.05 49.08
N LEU A 607 46.31 6.84 48.29
CA LEU A 607 45.14 6.07 48.71
C LEU A 607 45.47 4.59 48.98
N GLN A 608 46.30 3.96 48.13
CA GLN A 608 46.76 2.58 48.32
C GLN A 608 47.61 2.44 49.59
N LYS A 609 48.54 3.37 49.83
CA LYS A 609 49.37 3.40 51.05
C LYS A 609 48.53 3.62 52.30
N ARG A 610 47.50 4.47 52.25
CA ARG A 610 46.58 4.74 53.38
C ARG A 610 46.00 3.46 53.96
N TYR A 611 45.64 2.49 53.11
CA TYR A 611 45.00 1.24 53.51
C TYR A 611 45.93 0.00 53.48
N LYS A 612 47.26 0.19 53.35
CA LYS A 612 48.22 -0.93 53.28
C LYS A 612 48.23 -1.83 54.52
N GLN A 613 47.96 -1.28 55.70
CA GLN A 613 47.95 -2.00 56.98
C GLN A 613 46.58 -2.60 57.35
N LEU A 614 45.58 -2.46 56.47
CA LEU A 614 44.23 -2.96 56.71
C LEU A 614 44.19 -4.50 56.69
N ARG A 615 43.62 -5.12 57.72
CA ARG A 615 43.44 -6.59 57.76
C ARG A 615 42.30 -7.05 56.85
N ARG A 616 42.63 -7.30 55.58
CA ARG A 616 41.68 -7.53 54.47
C ARG A 616 40.73 -8.72 54.68
N HIS A 617 41.12 -9.74 55.44
CA HIS A 617 40.26 -10.90 55.71
C HIS A 617 39.04 -10.56 56.57
N LEU A 618 39.13 -9.50 57.39
CA LEU A 618 38.07 -9.06 58.30
C LEU A 618 37.05 -8.10 57.67
N LEU A 619 37.27 -7.67 56.42
CA LEU A 619 36.39 -6.75 55.71
C LEU A 619 35.08 -7.41 55.27
N LEU A 620 34.01 -6.61 55.22
CA LEU A 620 32.73 -7.01 54.61
C LEU A 620 32.90 -7.22 53.09
N PRO A 621 32.03 -8.01 52.42
CA PRO A 621 32.14 -8.26 50.99
C PRO A 621 32.23 -7.00 50.12
N SER A 622 31.42 -5.97 50.39
CA SER A 622 31.44 -4.69 49.66
C SER A 622 32.76 -3.92 49.84
N GLN A 623 33.27 -3.87 51.07
CA GLN A 623 34.55 -3.25 51.41
C GLN A 623 35.73 -3.99 50.76
N LYS A 624 35.69 -5.33 50.74
CA LYS A 624 36.70 -6.15 50.04
C LYS A 624 36.78 -5.82 48.56
N VAL A 625 35.62 -5.74 47.89
CA VAL A 625 35.55 -5.40 46.47
C VAL A 625 36.09 -3.99 46.24
N PHE A 626 35.69 -2.99 47.03
CA PHE A 626 36.19 -1.62 46.90
C PHE A 626 37.71 -1.54 47.07
N VAL A 627 38.27 -2.14 48.13
CA VAL A 627 39.72 -2.16 48.37
C VAL A 627 40.46 -2.91 47.26
N GLN A 628 39.91 -4.02 46.75
CA GLN A 628 40.50 -4.73 45.61
C GLN A 628 40.54 -3.86 44.34
N ARG A 629 39.51 -3.03 44.09
CA ARG A 629 39.52 -2.07 42.97
C ARG A 629 40.52 -0.95 43.21
N LEU A 630 40.62 -0.45 44.43
CA LEU A 630 41.59 0.57 44.83
C LEU A 630 43.05 0.09 44.63
N ASP A 631 43.36 -1.16 44.97
CA ASP A 631 44.67 -1.79 44.79
C ASP A 631 44.97 -2.23 43.34
N SER A 632 44.01 -2.08 42.42
CA SER A 632 44.18 -2.55 41.06
C SER A 632 45.33 -1.82 40.36
N GLN A 633 46.07 -2.56 39.53
CA GLN A 633 47.19 -2.05 38.74
C GLN A 633 46.70 -1.46 37.40
N ILE A 634 45.56 -0.77 37.43
CA ILE A 634 45.00 -0.11 36.24
C ILE A 634 45.69 1.23 36.09
N ASP A 635 46.45 1.41 35.01
CA ASP A 635 47.19 2.64 34.71
C ASP A 635 46.35 3.68 33.95
N ASP A 636 45.18 3.28 33.44
CA ASP A 636 44.23 4.23 32.84
C ASP A 636 43.33 4.85 33.91
N LYS A 637 43.42 6.18 34.05
CA LYS A 637 42.64 6.98 34.99
C LYS A 637 41.14 6.69 34.93
N LYS A 638 40.57 6.70 33.72
CA LYS A 638 39.12 6.55 33.51
C LYS A 638 38.67 5.16 33.94
N ALA A 639 39.39 4.12 33.54
CA ALA A 639 39.09 2.75 33.88
C ALA A 639 39.22 2.49 35.39
N TRP A 640 40.23 3.06 36.05
CA TRP A 640 40.41 2.93 37.49
C TRP A 640 39.26 3.59 38.27
N LEU A 641 38.93 4.85 37.95
CA LEU A 641 37.81 5.58 38.57
C LEU A 641 36.48 4.88 38.33
N ASN A 642 36.24 4.40 37.10
CA ASN A 642 35.04 3.63 36.77
C ASN A 642 34.93 2.35 37.62
N SER A 643 36.05 1.67 37.88
CA SER A 643 36.07 0.45 38.69
C SER A 643 35.71 0.72 40.16
N LEU A 644 36.15 1.86 40.71
CA LEU A 644 35.78 2.30 42.06
C LEU A 644 34.29 2.63 42.15
N VAL A 645 33.79 3.42 41.21
CA VAL A 645 32.37 3.79 41.14
C VAL A 645 31.49 2.54 41.01
N GLN A 646 31.88 1.60 40.15
CA GLN A 646 31.16 0.33 39.99
C GLN A 646 31.07 -0.46 41.29
N SER A 647 32.12 -0.45 42.12
CA SER A 647 32.09 -1.13 43.41
C SER A 647 31.18 -0.47 44.46
N LEU A 648 30.87 0.82 44.31
CA LEU A 648 30.03 1.58 45.25
C LEU A 648 28.53 1.53 44.90
N ILE A 649 28.20 1.64 43.60
CA ILE A 649 26.81 1.79 43.13
C ILE A 649 26.37 0.69 42.17
N ASN A 650 27.22 -0.29 41.85
CA ASN A 650 26.94 -1.37 40.89
C ASN A 650 26.59 -0.89 39.48
N SER A 651 27.00 0.33 39.10
CA SER A 651 26.85 0.90 37.76
C SER A 651 28.16 1.51 37.27
N THR A 652 28.33 1.61 35.96
CA THR A 652 29.52 2.23 35.35
C THR A 652 29.29 3.72 35.13
N LEU A 653 30.36 4.51 35.14
CA LEU A 653 30.33 5.95 34.85
C LEU A 653 29.65 6.27 33.51
N GLU A 654 29.71 5.36 32.55
CA GLU A 654 29.04 5.53 31.25
C GLU A 654 27.51 5.48 31.32
N LYS A 655 26.91 4.93 32.39
CA LYS A 655 25.48 4.64 32.51
C LYS A 655 24.78 5.36 33.65
N ILE A 656 25.52 6.09 34.48
CA ILE A 656 24.93 6.82 35.59
C ILE A 656 24.12 8.03 35.09
N ASN A 657 23.31 8.59 35.98
CA ASN A 657 22.59 9.84 35.78
C ASN A 657 23.17 10.95 36.68
N ASP A 658 22.71 12.19 36.50
CA ASP A 658 23.24 13.33 37.27
C ASP A 658 22.97 13.24 38.78
N GLU A 659 21.93 12.50 39.20
CA GLU A 659 21.61 12.26 40.62
C GLU A 659 22.56 11.22 41.25
N ASP A 660 23.01 10.24 40.46
CA ASP A 660 23.94 9.21 40.93
C ASP A 660 25.32 9.81 41.25
N GLU A 661 25.69 10.96 40.66
CA GLU A 661 26.93 11.68 40.99
C GLU A 661 26.98 12.06 42.48
N LEU A 662 25.87 12.51 43.06
CA LEU A 662 25.74 12.80 44.49
C LEU A 662 25.81 11.52 45.33
N LEU A 663 25.13 10.46 44.87
CA LEU A 663 25.16 9.16 45.53
C LEU A 663 26.57 8.56 45.59
N ILE A 664 27.37 8.74 44.52
CA ILE A 664 28.76 8.33 44.46
C ILE A 664 29.55 9.07 45.53
N ALA A 665 29.43 10.40 45.61
CA ALA A 665 30.14 11.20 46.61
C ALA A 665 29.83 10.76 48.06
N ASP A 666 28.55 10.57 48.39
CA ASP A 666 28.12 10.15 49.73
C ASP A 666 28.62 8.74 50.09
N LYS A 667 28.46 7.79 49.16
CA LYS A 667 28.92 6.41 49.37
C LYS A 667 30.44 6.32 49.44
N PHE A 668 31.15 7.12 48.65
CA PHE A 668 32.61 7.16 48.69
C PHE A 668 33.10 7.71 50.04
N LYS A 669 32.51 8.82 50.52
CA LYS A 669 32.79 9.38 51.85
C LYS A 669 32.51 8.36 52.97
N SER A 670 31.36 7.70 52.96
CA SER A 670 31.02 6.65 53.93
C SER A 670 32.03 5.50 53.90
N MET A 671 32.37 5.00 52.71
CA MET A 671 33.33 3.92 52.54
C MET A 671 34.71 4.31 53.08
N VAL A 672 35.20 5.51 52.79
CA VAL A 672 36.46 6.03 53.32
C VAL A 672 36.44 6.11 54.84
N LEU A 673 35.38 6.66 55.44
CA LEU A 673 35.24 6.76 56.91
C LEU A 673 35.22 5.39 57.59
N GLU A 674 34.53 4.41 57.00
CA GLU A 674 34.51 3.03 57.47
C GLU A 674 35.92 2.42 57.40
N LEU A 675 36.60 2.55 56.26
CA LEU A 675 37.92 1.98 56.05
C LEU A 675 38.99 2.64 56.93
N ASP A 676 38.92 3.94 57.18
CA ASP A 676 39.82 4.65 58.10
C ASP A 676 39.65 4.15 59.55
N SER A 677 38.41 3.95 59.99
CA SER A 677 38.10 3.40 61.30
C SER A 677 38.65 1.97 61.45
N LEU A 678 38.42 1.13 60.44
CA LEU A 678 38.95 -0.25 60.39
C LEU A 678 40.48 -0.29 60.27
N THR A 679 41.09 0.69 59.61
CA THR A 679 42.56 0.82 59.53
C THR A 679 43.13 1.22 60.89
N THR A 680 42.46 2.10 61.63
CA THR A 680 42.84 2.48 63.00
C THR A 680 42.78 1.27 63.94
N LEU A 681 41.73 0.45 63.81
CA LEU A 681 41.64 -0.84 64.52
C LEU A 681 42.76 -1.79 64.12
N SER A 682 43.04 -1.92 62.82
CA SER A 682 44.07 -2.83 62.29
C SER A 682 45.49 -2.47 62.74
N LYS A 683 45.77 -1.18 63.01
CA LYS A 683 47.04 -0.68 63.56
C LYS A 683 47.31 -1.09 65.01
N SER A 684 46.28 -1.54 65.74
CA SER A 684 46.47 -2.01 67.11
C SER A 684 46.94 -3.46 67.16
N ASP A 685 47.96 -3.74 67.97
CA ASP A 685 48.48 -5.10 68.20
C ASP A 685 47.52 -5.90 69.11
N PHE A 686 46.42 -6.39 68.56
CA PHE A 686 45.48 -7.30 69.24
C PHE A 686 45.51 -8.71 68.65
N LYS A 687 45.25 -9.70 69.51
CA LYS A 687 45.25 -11.14 69.17
C LYS A 687 43.85 -11.62 68.81
N GLU A 688 43.61 -11.90 67.53
CA GLU A 688 42.29 -12.25 66.96
C GLU A 688 41.64 -13.49 67.61
N ASP A 689 42.45 -14.44 68.08
CA ASP A 689 42.02 -15.65 68.75
C ASP A 689 41.54 -15.40 70.19
N LYS A 690 42.02 -14.33 70.86
CA LYS A 690 41.83 -14.10 72.30
C LYS A 690 41.04 -12.84 72.67
N GLU A 691 40.94 -11.87 71.77
CA GLU A 691 40.37 -10.56 72.07
C GLU A 691 39.25 -10.19 71.09
N ASP A 692 38.19 -9.59 71.62
CA ASP A 692 37.18 -8.86 70.85
C ASP A 692 37.50 -7.36 70.96
N VAL A 693 37.61 -6.65 69.83
CA VAL A 693 38.00 -5.22 69.78
C VAL A 693 36.91 -4.41 69.10
N PHE A 694 36.51 -3.32 69.73
CA PHE A 694 35.49 -2.39 69.22
C PHE A 694 36.02 -0.96 69.24
N ASP A 695 35.80 -0.22 68.14
CA ASP A 695 36.01 1.24 68.09
C ASP A 695 34.65 1.93 68.33
N LEU A 696 34.59 2.79 69.35
CA LEU A 696 33.40 3.58 69.70
C LEU A 696 33.71 5.05 69.50
N GLN A 697 32.97 5.67 68.58
CA GLN A 697 33.04 7.11 68.31
C GLN A 697 31.66 7.74 68.54
N ILE A 698 31.61 8.74 69.43
CA ILE A 698 30.41 9.54 69.67
C ILE A 698 30.71 10.97 69.21
N ASN A 699 29.90 11.46 68.29
CA ASN A 699 30.01 12.81 67.74
C ASN A 699 28.85 13.67 68.26
N SER A 700 29.14 14.87 68.80
CA SER A 700 28.14 15.81 69.28
C SER A 700 28.54 17.25 68.90
N PHE A 701 27.57 18.06 68.45
CA PHE A 701 27.82 19.43 67.97
C PHE A 701 28.45 20.36 69.01
N PHE A 702 28.24 20.13 70.32
CA PHE A 702 28.74 21.00 71.40
C PHE A 702 29.96 20.44 72.16
N ASP A 703 30.07 19.11 72.30
CA ASP A 703 31.13 18.47 73.12
C ASP A 703 32.35 17.99 72.29
N GLY A 704 32.30 18.11 70.96
CA GLY A 704 33.35 17.59 70.07
C GLY A 704 33.29 16.07 69.84
N ILE A 705 34.40 15.49 69.35
CA ILE A 705 34.53 14.05 69.06
C ILE A 705 35.14 13.35 70.29
N SER A 706 34.40 12.42 70.89
CA SER A 706 34.94 11.53 71.93
C SER A 706 35.16 10.13 71.35
N LYS A 707 36.41 9.65 71.36
CA LYS A 707 36.82 8.36 70.79
C LYS A 707 37.49 7.50 71.87
N LYS A 708 37.03 6.26 72.06
CA LYS A 708 37.66 5.30 72.99
C LYS A 708 37.66 3.90 72.39
N MET A 709 38.84 3.28 72.38
CA MET A 709 39.02 1.89 71.98
C MET A 709 38.80 0.98 73.19
N VAL A 710 37.88 0.03 73.07
CA VAL A 710 37.61 -0.97 74.13
C VAL A 710 38.17 -2.32 73.67
N ARG A 711 39.11 -2.86 74.44
CA ARG A 711 39.69 -4.19 74.23
C ARG A 711 39.20 -5.11 75.33
N LEU A 712 38.57 -6.21 74.95
CA LEU A 712 38.03 -7.17 75.90
C LEU A 712 38.54 -8.60 75.59
N PRO A 713 39.09 -9.31 76.59
CA PRO A 713 39.36 -10.73 76.49
C PRO A 713 38.07 -11.54 76.27
N LYS A 714 38.09 -12.54 75.38
CA LYS A 714 36.90 -13.36 75.05
C LYS A 714 36.31 -14.11 76.25
N ASN A 715 37.09 -14.39 77.29
CA ASN A 715 36.61 -15.03 78.52
C ASN A 715 35.74 -14.10 79.40
N LYS A 716 35.74 -12.78 79.18
CA LYS A 716 34.85 -11.83 79.88
C LYS A 716 33.51 -11.60 79.18
N LYS A 717 33.23 -12.37 78.11
CA LYS A 717 32.01 -12.21 77.30
C LYS A 717 30.73 -12.55 78.05
N GLU A 718 30.79 -13.50 79.00
CA GLU A 718 29.65 -13.81 79.88
C GLU A 718 29.34 -12.67 80.86
N GLU A 719 30.36 -12.04 81.46
CA GLU A 719 30.16 -10.87 82.33
C GLU A 719 29.51 -9.71 81.59
N VAL A 720 29.98 -9.41 80.37
CA VAL A 720 29.37 -8.37 79.53
C VAL A 720 27.94 -8.70 79.14
N SER A 721 27.65 -9.98 78.85
CA SER A 721 26.29 -10.43 78.51
C SER A 721 25.33 -10.30 79.70
N ASN A 722 25.80 -10.51 80.93
CA ASN A 722 25.02 -10.31 82.15
C ASN A 722 24.70 -8.82 82.37
N ILE A 723 25.70 -7.94 82.23
CA ILE A 723 25.50 -6.48 82.29
C ILE A 723 24.50 -6.03 81.22
N GLN A 724 24.61 -6.55 80.00
CA GLN A 724 23.69 -6.24 78.90
C GLN A 724 22.25 -6.71 79.22
N ALA A 725 22.08 -7.87 79.86
CA ALA A 725 20.78 -8.38 80.27
C ALA A 725 20.15 -7.53 81.38
N GLU A 726 20.94 -7.03 82.34
CA GLU A 726 20.47 -6.11 83.37
C GLU A 726 20.08 -4.74 82.80
N LEU A 727 20.93 -4.16 81.95
CA LEU A 727 20.60 -2.90 81.28
C LEU A 727 19.32 -3.03 80.45
N LYS A 728 19.14 -4.15 79.73
CA LYS A 728 17.91 -4.41 78.95
C LYS A 728 16.63 -4.42 79.79
N LYS A 729 16.68 -4.85 81.07
CA LYS A 729 15.50 -4.83 81.95
C LYS A 729 15.04 -3.41 82.28
N GLY A 730 15.94 -2.43 82.25
CA GLY A 730 15.66 -1.01 82.51
C GLY A 730 15.29 -0.18 81.27
N LEU A 731 15.37 -0.76 80.06
CA LEU A 731 15.07 -0.04 78.82
C LEU A 731 13.56 -0.03 78.52
N SER A 732 13.07 1.10 77.99
CA SER A 732 11.67 1.27 77.61
C SER A 732 11.33 0.60 76.26
N LYS A 733 10.08 0.67 75.79
CA LYS A 733 9.73 0.23 74.42
C LYS A 733 10.22 1.19 73.33
N ASP A 734 10.56 2.43 73.68
CA ASP A 734 11.01 3.44 72.71
C ASP A 734 12.52 3.34 72.46
N LYS A 735 12.88 2.89 71.25
CA LYS A 735 14.27 2.69 70.85
C LYS A 735 15.08 4.00 70.82
N THR A 736 14.46 5.12 70.47
CA THR A 736 15.18 6.40 70.31
C THR A 736 15.58 6.97 71.66
N LEU A 737 14.66 6.93 72.64
CA LEU A 737 14.95 7.34 74.03
C LEU A 737 15.97 6.42 74.69
N ASN A 738 15.89 5.11 74.44
CA ASN A 738 16.86 4.15 74.94
C ASN A 738 18.27 4.41 74.37
N ILE A 739 18.39 4.68 73.06
CA ILE A 739 19.67 4.99 72.44
C ILE A 739 20.24 6.29 73.00
N ALA A 740 19.42 7.34 73.18
CA ALA A 740 19.86 8.59 73.79
C ALA A 740 20.33 8.41 75.25
N ALA A 741 19.58 7.67 76.07
CA ALA A 741 19.94 7.40 77.47
C ALA A 741 21.24 6.58 77.57
N LEU A 742 21.41 5.55 76.75
CA LEU A 742 22.63 4.75 76.70
C LEU A 742 23.82 5.56 76.18
N THR A 743 23.60 6.48 75.23
CA THR A 743 24.63 7.38 74.71
C THR A 743 25.08 8.38 75.78
N ASN A 744 24.17 8.89 76.62
CA ASN A 744 24.53 9.75 77.75
C ASN A 744 25.31 8.99 78.83
N LEU A 745 24.88 7.78 79.20
CA LEU A 745 25.63 6.90 80.11
C LEU A 745 27.03 6.59 79.57
N LEU A 746 27.13 6.28 78.27
CA LEU A 746 28.42 6.10 77.61
C LEU A 746 29.25 7.38 77.65
N LYS A 747 28.68 8.56 77.36
CA LYS A 747 29.38 9.85 77.48
C LYS A 747 29.91 10.09 78.89
N GLU A 748 29.16 9.74 79.94
CA GLU A 748 29.61 9.85 81.33
C GLU A 748 30.78 8.92 81.63
N MET A 749 30.76 7.69 81.12
CA MET A 749 31.88 6.72 81.26
C MET A 749 33.09 7.02 80.36
N LEU A 750 32.94 7.96 79.43
CA LEU A 750 33.97 8.42 78.49
C LEU A 750 34.66 9.71 78.94
N LYS A 751 34.09 10.45 79.90
CA LYS A 751 34.82 11.46 80.70
C LYS A 751 35.78 10.77 81.66
#